data_AF-A0A7Y2ZTK1-F1
#
_entry.id   AF-A0A7Y2ZTK1-F1
#
_cell.length_a   1.000
_cell.length_b   1.000
_cell.length_c   1.000
_cell.angle_alpha   90.00
_cell.angle_beta   90.00
_cell.angle_gamma   90.00
#
_symmetry.space_group_name_H-M   'P 1'
#
loop_
_entity.id
_entity.type
_entity.pdbx_description
1 polymer ?
#
loop_
_entity_poly.entity_id
_entity_poly.type
_entity_poly.pdbx_seq_one_letter_code
_entity_poly.pdbx_strand_id
1 'polypeptide(L)'
;MIDFNFKKWNAILGWLAFLIALITYSLTVEPTVSFWDAGEYILTSSRLQVGHPPGAPLFQMIGAFFSLFASDPSQVGLMTNMMSAVSSAFTILFMFWSISMLLQKLAGGLQNVTKNQALAILGGAFVGSTAFTFTDSFWFNAVETEVYAMATLIMAAMFYLGLHWEQDMDKPRGNKWLILISFVVGLSFGVHFMGLLTIPAIGLIYYFKHYKEITVKNFIIANITVVAILLFIFKLLAPNILRFFSALEIFFVNTIGLPFNSGSIIAGILILVAIYFGLNYTRKKNYVHINTTILCITFVMVGFSSWLMLPIRANADVVINENNPSSARELLAYYNLEQYPKTHLFYGPLFTDQYSGLDENNPYVDDKPKYEKDEKLGKYVVVNDYKNATQNYNSKHAAILPRMWSGEHAENYMRYTGYLKFNIKPEYRMQNELRSIVTDFRKRVNDGYVDTEDYHEFLRTYAAYIDVEKPSFVQNIAYLLEYQMGYMYWRYFMWNFTGRQDDIQGKYDMHGNWLSGIKFIDEFVLGYPQENLPSDVLNNKARNSYYFLPLILGLIGLFFLFNKDKKLFWVMLVFFLFTGLAIQVYTNIRPFEPRERDYSVVGSFYVFAMWIGFGVYAIANELNKKIKSSFIAPLISISCLIIVPGILAANNWDDHDRSG
;
A
#
# COMPACT_ATOMS: atom_id res chain seq x y z
N MET A 1 29.56 -9.60 -38.85
CA MET A 1 29.18 -9.38 -37.44
C MET A 1 27.75 -8.88 -37.43
N ILE A 2 26.81 -9.60 -36.83
CA ILE A 2 25.41 -9.17 -36.75
C ILE A 2 25.37 -7.94 -35.83
N ASP A 3 24.85 -6.83 -36.35
CA ASP A 3 24.71 -5.57 -35.61
C ASP A 3 23.79 -5.79 -34.39
N PHE A 4 24.19 -5.30 -33.21
CA PHE A 4 23.49 -5.60 -31.97
C PHE A 4 22.20 -4.78 -31.86
N ASN A 5 21.05 -5.43 -32.04
CA ASN A 5 19.76 -4.77 -31.94
C ASN A 5 19.23 -4.75 -30.49
N PHE A 6 19.50 -3.65 -29.78
CA PHE A 6 19.06 -3.48 -28.40
C PHE A 6 17.53 -3.58 -28.24
N LYS A 7 16.76 -2.95 -29.14
CA LYS A 7 15.28 -2.95 -29.05
C LYS A 7 14.71 -4.36 -29.11
N LYS A 8 15.25 -5.20 -30.00
CA LYS A 8 14.90 -6.62 -30.12
C LYS A 8 15.17 -7.37 -28.81
N TRP A 9 16.39 -7.27 -28.29
CA TRP A 9 16.77 -7.98 -27.07
C TRP A 9 16.05 -7.47 -25.81
N ASN A 10 15.79 -6.16 -25.73
CA ASN A 10 14.98 -5.56 -24.68
C ASN A 10 13.54 -6.09 -24.68
N ALA A 11 12.94 -6.29 -25.86
CA ALA A 11 11.62 -6.90 -25.95
C ALA A 11 11.64 -8.38 -25.54
N ILE A 12 12.60 -9.15 -26.07
CA ILE A 12 12.73 -10.58 -25.77
C ILE A 12 12.97 -10.83 -24.28
N LEU A 13 13.91 -10.12 -23.65
CA LEU A 13 14.25 -10.35 -22.25
C LEU A 13 13.15 -9.86 -21.29
N GLY A 14 12.41 -8.81 -21.65
CA GLY A 14 11.23 -8.40 -20.89
C GLY A 14 10.17 -9.50 -20.88
N TRP A 15 9.82 -10.03 -22.06
CA TRP A 15 8.86 -11.14 -22.16
C TRP A 15 9.40 -12.44 -21.55
N LEU A 16 10.71 -12.67 -21.56
CA LEU A 16 11.31 -13.80 -20.86
C LEU A 16 11.16 -13.64 -19.33
N ALA A 17 11.40 -12.45 -18.78
CA ALA A 17 11.19 -12.18 -17.36
C ALA A 17 9.71 -12.36 -16.96
N PHE A 18 8.78 -11.91 -17.81
CA PHE A 18 7.36 -12.20 -17.69
C PHE A 18 7.08 -13.71 -17.66
N LEU A 19 7.62 -14.48 -18.60
CA LEU A 19 7.38 -15.92 -18.69
C LEU A 19 7.96 -16.67 -17.48
N ILE A 20 9.14 -16.28 -17.00
CA ILE A 20 9.73 -16.86 -15.77
C ILE A 20 8.77 -16.63 -14.60
N ALA A 21 8.35 -15.38 -14.38
CA ALA A 21 7.42 -15.05 -13.30
C ALA A 21 6.08 -15.79 -13.44
N LEU A 22 5.49 -15.81 -14.64
CA LEU A 22 4.24 -16.51 -14.89
C LEU A 22 4.37 -18.01 -14.61
N ILE A 23 5.43 -18.66 -15.07
CA ILE A 23 5.65 -20.09 -14.82
C ILE A 23 5.84 -20.34 -13.32
N THR A 24 6.70 -19.56 -12.65
CA THR A 24 6.91 -19.67 -11.20
C THR A 24 5.61 -19.58 -10.43
N TYR A 25 4.82 -18.52 -10.66
CA TYR A 25 3.58 -18.32 -9.92
C TYR A 25 2.52 -19.35 -10.29
N SER A 26 2.42 -19.76 -11.56
CA SER A 26 1.48 -20.82 -11.97
C SER A 26 1.80 -22.18 -11.35
N LEU A 27 3.08 -22.47 -11.13
CA LEU A 27 3.52 -23.72 -10.49
C LEU A 27 3.31 -23.73 -8.98
N THR A 28 3.19 -22.55 -8.34
CA THR A 28 3.13 -22.41 -6.88
C THR A 28 1.81 -21.82 -6.39
N VAL A 29 0.86 -21.55 -7.31
CA VAL A 29 -0.44 -20.95 -7.02
C VAL A 29 -1.29 -21.84 -6.13
N GLU A 30 -2.02 -21.23 -5.20
CA GLU A 30 -3.03 -21.92 -4.40
C GLU A 30 -4.09 -22.57 -5.33
N PRO A 31 -4.33 -23.88 -5.27
CA PRO A 31 -5.30 -24.56 -6.12
C PRO A 31 -6.75 -24.24 -5.72
N THR A 32 -6.96 -23.80 -4.47
CA THR A 32 -8.30 -23.62 -3.91
C THR A 32 -8.49 -22.21 -3.32
N VAL A 33 -8.74 -22.12 -2.02
CA VAL A 33 -9.03 -20.90 -1.28
C VAL A 33 -7.98 -20.78 -0.19
N SER A 34 -7.22 -19.69 -0.21
CA SER A 34 -6.28 -19.37 0.87
C SER A 34 -7.00 -18.73 2.06
N PHE A 35 -6.28 -18.55 3.17
CA PHE A 35 -6.80 -17.91 4.38
C PHE A 35 -7.18 -16.44 4.15
N TRP A 36 -7.99 -15.88 5.07
CA TRP A 36 -8.41 -14.48 5.10
C TRP A 36 -9.37 -14.08 3.96
N ASP A 37 -9.12 -12.92 3.34
CA ASP A 37 -10.05 -12.24 2.45
C ASP A 37 -10.15 -12.94 1.07
N ALA A 38 -9.21 -13.83 0.74
CA ALA A 38 -9.18 -14.52 -0.54
C ALA A 38 -10.47 -15.31 -0.84
N GLY A 39 -11.04 -15.99 0.16
CA GLY A 39 -12.30 -16.72 -0.01
C GLY A 39 -13.47 -15.81 -0.38
N GLU A 40 -13.55 -14.64 0.26
CA GLU A 40 -14.56 -13.63 -0.03
C GLU A 40 -14.34 -13.02 -1.42
N TYR A 41 -13.10 -12.69 -1.78
CA TYR A 41 -12.77 -12.15 -3.09
C TYR A 41 -13.07 -13.14 -4.22
N ILE A 42 -12.75 -14.43 -4.07
CA ILE A 42 -13.07 -15.47 -5.06
C ILE A 42 -14.59 -15.58 -5.23
N LEU A 43 -15.32 -15.65 -4.11
CA LEU A 43 -16.77 -15.82 -4.12
C LEU A 43 -17.47 -14.59 -4.71
N THR A 44 -17.05 -13.40 -4.35
CA THR A 44 -17.63 -12.16 -4.85
C THR A 44 -17.24 -11.87 -6.29
N SER A 45 -16.02 -12.22 -6.72
CA SER A 45 -15.61 -12.07 -8.12
C SER A 45 -16.37 -13.03 -9.05
N SER A 46 -16.43 -14.31 -8.72
CA SER A 46 -17.00 -15.35 -9.60
C SER A 46 -18.48 -15.14 -9.96
N ARG A 47 -19.22 -14.39 -9.13
CA ARG A 47 -20.64 -14.05 -9.37
C ARG A 47 -20.92 -12.55 -9.41
N LEU A 48 -19.88 -11.71 -9.46
CA LEU A 48 -19.98 -10.25 -9.39
C LEU A 48 -20.91 -9.80 -8.25
N GLN A 49 -20.58 -10.20 -7.03
CA GLN A 49 -21.29 -9.83 -5.80
C GLN A 49 -20.71 -8.53 -5.22
N VAL A 50 -21.30 -8.03 -4.13
CA VAL A 50 -20.79 -6.85 -3.41
C VAL A 50 -20.12 -7.34 -2.12
N GLY A 51 -18.78 -7.35 -2.11
CA GLY A 51 -17.98 -7.72 -0.95
C GLY A 51 -17.84 -6.57 0.06
N HIS A 52 -16.97 -6.75 1.05
CA HIS A 52 -16.74 -5.78 2.11
C HIS A 52 -16.23 -4.44 1.57
N PRO A 53 -16.60 -3.31 2.18
CA PRO A 53 -16.18 -2.00 1.68
C PRO A 53 -14.67 -1.77 1.78
N PRO A 54 -14.01 -1.19 0.75
CA PRO A 54 -14.60 -0.52 -0.42
C PRO A 54 -14.81 -1.42 -1.66
N GLY A 55 -14.78 -2.75 -1.54
CA GLY A 55 -15.28 -3.72 -2.52
C GLY A 55 -14.37 -4.11 -3.68
N ALA A 56 -13.45 -3.23 -4.11
CA ALA A 56 -12.54 -3.48 -5.25
C ALA A 56 -13.24 -3.96 -6.55
N PRO A 57 -14.19 -3.19 -7.11
CA PRO A 57 -15.06 -3.66 -8.19
C PRO A 57 -14.35 -3.99 -9.52
N LEU A 58 -13.27 -3.28 -9.87
CA LEU A 58 -12.47 -3.63 -11.06
C LEU A 58 -11.73 -4.95 -10.85
N PHE A 59 -11.18 -5.17 -9.65
CA PHE A 59 -10.55 -6.44 -9.30
C PHE A 59 -11.57 -7.58 -9.42
N GLN A 60 -12.78 -7.41 -8.90
CA GLN A 60 -13.86 -8.40 -9.02
C GLN A 60 -14.27 -8.65 -10.48
N MET A 61 -14.33 -7.62 -11.32
CA MET A 61 -14.64 -7.77 -12.75
C MET A 61 -13.57 -8.57 -13.50
N ILE A 62 -12.29 -8.37 -13.18
CA ILE A 62 -11.21 -9.16 -13.77
C ILE A 62 -11.21 -10.58 -13.19
N GLY A 63 -11.48 -10.76 -11.90
CA GLY A 63 -11.64 -12.08 -11.29
C GLY A 63 -12.80 -12.86 -11.92
N ALA A 64 -13.91 -12.19 -12.21
CA ALA A 64 -15.02 -12.79 -12.97
C ALA A 64 -14.57 -13.25 -14.36
N PHE A 65 -13.80 -12.45 -15.10
CA PHE A 65 -13.24 -12.85 -16.39
C PHE A 65 -12.35 -14.10 -16.27
N PHE A 66 -11.48 -14.16 -15.26
CA PHE A 66 -10.63 -15.33 -15.02
C PHE A 66 -11.46 -16.57 -14.65
N SER A 67 -12.51 -16.41 -13.84
CA SER A 67 -13.40 -17.53 -13.47
C SER A 67 -14.09 -18.19 -14.68
N LEU A 68 -14.24 -17.49 -15.81
CA LEU A 68 -14.81 -18.07 -17.06
C LEU A 68 -13.94 -19.17 -17.68
N PHE A 69 -12.65 -19.24 -17.32
CA PHE A 69 -11.74 -20.28 -17.79
C PHE A 69 -11.79 -21.55 -16.94
N ALA A 70 -12.57 -21.57 -15.85
CA ALA A 70 -12.79 -22.77 -15.05
C ALA A 70 -13.63 -23.77 -15.85
N SER A 71 -13.10 -24.98 -16.05
CA SER A 71 -13.84 -26.04 -16.77
C SER A 71 -14.90 -26.71 -15.90
N ASP A 72 -14.77 -26.62 -14.58
CA ASP A 72 -15.76 -27.05 -13.59
C ASP A 72 -15.74 -26.13 -12.35
N PRO A 73 -16.80 -26.13 -11.51
CA PRO A 73 -16.91 -25.22 -10.37
C PRO A 73 -15.77 -25.32 -9.34
N SER A 74 -15.10 -26.47 -9.21
CA SER A 74 -13.99 -26.61 -8.25
C SER A 74 -12.74 -25.82 -8.66
N GLN A 75 -12.60 -25.49 -9.95
CA GLN A 75 -11.48 -24.74 -10.50
C GLN A 75 -11.64 -23.22 -10.42
N VAL A 76 -12.79 -22.71 -9.93
CA VAL A 76 -13.02 -21.26 -9.83
C VAL A 76 -11.98 -20.59 -8.92
N GLY A 77 -11.61 -21.25 -7.81
CA GLY A 77 -10.55 -20.77 -6.90
C GLY A 77 -9.22 -20.63 -7.63
N LEU A 78 -8.71 -21.73 -8.21
CA LEU A 78 -7.50 -21.74 -9.02
C LEU A 78 -7.49 -20.66 -10.10
N MET A 79 -8.55 -20.55 -10.92
CA MET A 79 -8.57 -19.59 -12.02
C MET A 79 -8.57 -18.15 -11.51
N THR A 80 -9.21 -17.88 -10.38
CA THR A 80 -9.16 -16.55 -9.76
C THR A 80 -7.78 -16.28 -9.15
N ASN A 81 -7.13 -17.26 -8.51
CA ASN A 81 -5.75 -17.11 -8.03
C ASN A 81 -4.77 -16.87 -9.19
N MET A 82 -5.02 -17.48 -10.35
CA MET A 82 -4.26 -17.24 -11.59
C MET A 82 -4.34 -15.79 -12.10
N MET A 83 -5.38 -15.03 -11.72
CA MET A 83 -5.42 -13.59 -11.97
C MET A 83 -4.27 -12.86 -11.28
N SER A 84 -3.97 -13.22 -10.03
CA SER A 84 -2.85 -12.66 -9.28
C SER A 84 -1.51 -13.06 -9.91
N ALA A 85 -1.36 -14.34 -10.29
CA ALA A 85 -0.17 -14.82 -10.98
C ALA A 85 0.12 -14.04 -12.28
N VAL A 86 -0.90 -13.84 -13.11
CA VAL A 86 -0.78 -13.07 -14.36
C VAL A 86 -0.50 -11.59 -14.08
N SER A 87 -1.18 -10.99 -13.11
CA SER A 87 -0.97 -9.59 -12.74
C SER A 87 0.45 -9.33 -12.23
N SER A 88 0.96 -10.22 -11.38
CA SER A 88 2.33 -10.19 -10.90
C SER A 88 3.34 -10.43 -12.00
N ALA A 89 3.10 -11.32 -12.96
CA ALA A 89 3.97 -11.49 -14.12
C ALA A 89 4.07 -10.21 -14.98
N PHE A 90 2.96 -9.51 -15.21
CA PHE A 90 2.98 -8.21 -15.89
C PHE A 90 3.70 -7.12 -15.07
N THR A 91 3.64 -7.18 -13.74
CA THR A 91 4.44 -6.31 -12.86
C THR A 91 5.94 -6.45 -13.17
N ILE A 92 6.43 -7.70 -13.27
CA ILE A 92 7.84 -7.99 -13.61
C ILE A 92 8.21 -7.46 -15.00
N LEU A 93 7.29 -7.58 -15.98
CA LEU A 93 7.50 -7.04 -17.33
C LEU A 93 7.69 -5.51 -17.32
N PHE A 94 6.80 -4.78 -16.66
CA PHE A 94 6.87 -3.32 -16.56
C PHE A 94 8.09 -2.87 -15.75
N MET A 95 8.46 -3.63 -14.72
CA MET A 95 9.68 -3.40 -13.96
C MET A 95 10.92 -3.51 -14.84
N PHE A 96 11.04 -4.61 -15.60
CA PHE A 96 12.15 -4.84 -16.51
C PHE A 96 12.31 -3.65 -17.48
N TRP A 97 11.22 -3.22 -18.13
CA TRP A 97 11.30 -2.10 -19.06
C TRP A 97 11.59 -0.77 -18.36
N SER A 98 11.09 -0.56 -17.15
CA SER A 98 11.39 0.64 -16.36
C SER A 98 12.87 0.71 -16.00
N ILE A 99 13.46 -0.39 -15.51
CA ILE A 99 14.91 -0.46 -15.20
C ILE A 99 15.72 -0.21 -16.48
N SER A 100 15.36 -0.86 -17.58
CA SER A 100 16.04 -0.69 -18.86
C SER A 100 16.01 0.77 -19.34
N MET A 101 14.85 1.44 -19.28
CA MET A 101 14.71 2.85 -19.68
C MET A 101 15.55 3.78 -18.80
N LEU A 102 15.56 3.55 -17.48
CA LEU A 102 16.33 4.34 -16.54
C LEU A 102 17.84 4.15 -16.73
N LEU A 103 18.30 2.90 -16.89
CA LEU A 103 19.71 2.61 -17.14
C LEU A 103 20.19 3.16 -18.49
N GLN A 104 19.36 3.13 -19.54
CA GLN A 104 19.66 3.81 -20.80
C GLN A 104 19.87 5.31 -20.60
N LYS A 105 19.02 5.96 -19.80
CA LYS A 105 19.16 7.38 -19.46
C LYS A 105 20.46 7.65 -18.70
N LEU A 106 20.77 6.85 -17.68
CA LEU A 106 22.02 6.97 -16.91
C LEU A 106 23.28 6.73 -17.76
N ALA A 107 23.17 5.91 -18.80
CA ALA A 107 24.25 5.64 -19.75
C ALA A 107 24.44 6.73 -20.81
N GLY A 108 23.59 7.77 -20.84
CA GLY A 108 23.66 8.86 -21.83
C GLY A 108 22.85 8.62 -23.12
N GLY A 109 21.93 7.64 -23.11
CA GLY A 109 21.07 7.29 -24.24
C GLY A 109 21.69 6.27 -25.20
N LEU A 110 20.84 5.52 -25.91
CA LEU A 110 21.26 4.37 -26.74
C LEU A 110 22.22 4.72 -27.88
N GLN A 111 22.21 5.96 -28.39
CA GLN A 111 23.13 6.38 -29.45
C GLN A 111 24.59 6.46 -28.95
N ASN A 112 24.78 6.58 -27.63
CA ASN A 112 26.07 6.80 -27.00
C ASN A 112 26.58 5.57 -26.22
N VAL A 113 25.85 4.45 -26.23
CA VAL A 113 26.26 3.25 -25.48
C VAL A 113 27.03 2.27 -26.36
N THR A 114 28.10 1.72 -25.80
CA THR A 114 28.81 0.58 -26.40
C THR A 114 27.95 -0.70 -26.31
N LYS A 115 28.22 -1.70 -27.15
CA LYS A 115 27.58 -3.02 -27.06
C LYS A 115 27.67 -3.63 -25.64
N ASN A 116 28.81 -3.50 -24.98
CA ASN A 116 28.99 -4.02 -23.61
C ASN A 116 28.09 -3.30 -22.60
N GLN A 117 27.97 -1.97 -22.70
CA GLN A 117 27.06 -1.21 -21.85
C GLN A 117 25.60 -1.57 -22.14
N ALA A 118 25.25 -1.77 -23.41
CA ALA A 118 23.92 -2.21 -23.81
C ALA A 118 23.58 -3.59 -23.22
N LEU A 119 24.52 -4.54 -23.23
CA LEU A 119 24.37 -5.83 -22.55
C LEU A 119 24.29 -5.69 -21.03
N ALA A 120 25.06 -4.80 -20.41
CA ALA A 120 24.98 -4.53 -18.97
C ALA A 120 23.64 -3.92 -18.57
N ILE A 121 23.04 -3.06 -19.41
CA ILE A 121 21.69 -2.51 -19.21
C ILE A 121 20.66 -3.64 -19.18
N LEU A 122 20.70 -4.51 -20.20
CA LEU A 122 19.77 -5.64 -20.30
C LEU A 122 19.95 -6.63 -19.14
N GLY A 123 21.19 -6.93 -18.78
CA GLY A 123 21.51 -7.81 -17.66
C GLY A 123 21.06 -7.25 -16.32
N GLY A 124 21.30 -5.95 -16.06
CA GLY A 124 20.80 -5.29 -14.86
C GLY A 124 19.28 -5.24 -14.80
N ALA A 125 18.61 -4.92 -15.91
CA ALA A 125 17.15 -4.97 -15.99
C ALA A 125 16.60 -6.37 -15.69
N PHE A 126 17.21 -7.41 -16.30
CA PHE A 126 16.79 -8.79 -16.09
C PHE A 126 16.96 -9.23 -14.65
N VAL A 127 18.17 -9.09 -14.08
CA VAL A 127 18.47 -9.50 -12.70
C VAL A 127 17.62 -8.72 -11.69
N GLY A 128 17.45 -7.41 -11.85
CA GLY A 128 16.61 -6.62 -10.93
C GLY A 128 15.15 -7.07 -10.97
N SER A 129 14.59 -7.30 -12.16
CA SER A 129 13.21 -7.77 -12.30
C SER A 129 13.00 -9.19 -11.78
N THR A 130 13.92 -10.12 -12.06
CA THR A 130 13.80 -11.50 -11.57
C THR A 130 14.15 -11.64 -10.10
N ALA A 131 14.95 -10.74 -9.52
CA ALA A 131 15.14 -10.70 -8.08
C ALA A 131 13.81 -10.40 -7.38
N PHE A 132 13.06 -9.41 -7.86
CA PHE A 132 11.74 -9.10 -7.32
C PHE A 132 10.74 -10.23 -7.50
N THR A 133 10.83 -11.02 -8.59
CA THR A 133 9.98 -12.19 -8.81
C THR A 133 9.99 -13.14 -7.61
N PHE A 134 11.16 -13.30 -6.97
CA PHE A 134 11.39 -14.29 -5.92
C PHE A 134 11.51 -13.69 -4.51
N THR A 135 11.17 -12.40 -4.30
CA THR A 135 11.14 -11.85 -2.93
C THR A 135 9.91 -12.33 -2.17
N ASP A 136 10.11 -12.72 -0.91
CA ASP A 136 9.10 -13.33 0.00
C ASP A 136 7.72 -12.66 -0.09
N SER A 137 7.59 -11.40 0.35
CA SER A 137 6.29 -10.72 0.38
C SER A 137 5.63 -10.57 -1.00
N PHE A 138 6.41 -10.38 -2.08
CA PHE A 138 5.82 -10.24 -3.41
C PHE A 138 5.32 -11.59 -3.96
N TRP A 139 6.09 -12.66 -3.76
CA TRP A 139 5.71 -13.99 -4.22
C TRP A 139 4.47 -14.47 -3.48
N PHE A 140 4.39 -14.28 -2.16
CA PHE A 140 3.22 -14.67 -1.36
C PHE A 140 1.91 -14.06 -1.90
N ASN A 141 1.94 -12.78 -2.29
CA ASN A 141 0.79 -12.11 -2.91
C ASN A 141 0.52 -12.56 -4.36
N ALA A 142 1.52 -13.08 -5.07
CA ALA A 142 1.38 -13.49 -6.46
C ALA A 142 0.65 -14.83 -6.63
N VAL A 143 0.53 -15.62 -5.56
CA VAL A 143 -0.01 -16.99 -5.57
C VAL A 143 -1.39 -17.13 -4.94
N GLU A 144 -2.04 -16.01 -4.59
CA GLU A 144 -3.40 -16.00 -4.00
C GLU A 144 -4.27 -14.85 -4.50
N THR A 145 -5.60 -15.01 -4.42
CA THR A 145 -6.58 -13.97 -4.80
C THR A 145 -6.61 -12.85 -3.76
N GLU A 146 -5.72 -11.88 -3.91
CA GLU A 146 -5.64 -10.67 -3.09
C GLU A 146 -5.44 -9.43 -3.98
N VAL A 147 -5.96 -8.28 -3.55
CA VAL A 147 -5.95 -7.04 -4.35
C VAL A 147 -4.54 -6.51 -4.64
N TYR A 148 -3.55 -6.89 -3.82
CA TYR A 148 -2.19 -6.35 -3.86
C TYR A 148 -1.39 -6.75 -5.11
N ALA A 149 -1.66 -7.91 -5.70
CA ALA A 149 -1.02 -8.33 -6.95
C ALA A 149 -1.37 -7.36 -8.10
N MET A 150 -2.67 -7.09 -8.28
CA MET A 150 -3.16 -6.14 -9.29
C MET A 150 -2.82 -4.68 -8.93
N ALA A 151 -2.76 -4.34 -7.64
CA ALA A 151 -2.31 -3.04 -7.19
C ALA A 151 -0.85 -2.75 -7.56
N THR A 152 0.02 -3.75 -7.40
CA THR A 152 1.43 -3.66 -7.76
C THR A 152 1.61 -3.56 -9.28
N LEU A 153 0.77 -4.25 -10.06
CA LEU A 153 0.71 -4.10 -11.51
C LEU A 153 0.37 -2.66 -11.91
N ILE A 154 -0.69 -2.08 -11.33
CA ILE A 154 -1.09 -0.70 -11.59
C ILE A 154 0.04 0.28 -11.25
N MET A 155 0.70 0.09 -10.11
CA MET A 155 1.84 0.88 -9.68
C MET A 155 3.01 0.79 -10.69
N ALA A 156 3.41 -0.43 -11.09
CA ALA A 156 4.49 -0.64 -12.05
C ALA A 156 4.16 -0.07 -13.43
N ALA A 157 2.93 -0.26 -13.90
CA ALA A 157 2.43 0.32 -15.15
C ALA A 157 2.41 1.85 -15.09
N MET A 158 1.93 2.46 -14.00
CA MET A 158 1.94 3.91 -13.82
C MET A 158 3.35 4.48 -13.86
N PHE A 159 4.30 3.85 -13.16
CA PHE A 159 5.69 4.31 -13.17
C PHE A 159 6.30 4.22 -14.58
N TYR A 160 6.09 3.09 -15.27
CA TYR A 160 6.50 2.89 -16.66
C TYR A 160 5.91 3.94 -17.61
N LEU A 161 4.62 4.24 -17.49
CA LEU A 161 3.94 5.29 -18.25
C LEU A 161 4.49 6.68 -17.92
N GLY A 162 4.86 6.94 -16.66
CA GLY A 162 5.53 8.17 -16.24
C GLY A 162 6.88 8.38 -16.92
N LEU A 163 7.65 7.30 -17.12
CA LEU A 163 8.91 7.35 -17.86
C LEU A 163 8.69 7.63 -19.35
N HIS A 164 7.66 7.05 -19.96
CA HIS A 164 7.27 7.40 -21.34
C HIS A 164 6.80 8.85 -21.47
N TRP A 165 6.04 9.32 -20.49
CA TRP A 165 5.63 10.72 -20.45
C TRP A 165 6.84 11.65 -20.40
N GLU A 166 7.86 11.36 -19.60
CA GLU A 166 9.10 12.16 -19.54
C GLU A 166 9.86 12.24 -20.87
N GLN A 167 9.87 11.15 -21.65
CA GLN A 167 10.54 11.10 -22.95
C GLN A 167 9.79 11.87 -24.04
N ASP A 168 8.46 11.93 -23.95
CA ASP A 168 7.59 12.53 -24.96
C ASP A 168 6.98 13.88 -24.53
N MET A 169 7.25 14.34 -23.31
CA MET A 169 6.57 15.49 -22.66
C MET A 169 6.54 16.75 -23.54
N ASP A 170 7.66 17.04 -24.20
CA ASP A 170 7.85 18.23 -25.04
C ASP A 170 7.54 17.97 -26.53
N LYS A 171 7.12 16.75 -26.89
CA LYS A 171 6.76 16.38 -28.27
C LYS A 171 5.27 16.64 -28.53
N PRO A 172 4.85 16.84 -29.80
CA PRO A 172 3.44 16.89 -30.14
C PRO A 172 2.67 15.68 -29.59
N ARG A 173 1.57 15.95 -28.88
CA ARG A 173 0.75 14.95 -28.19
C ARG A 173 1.45 14.21 -27.05
N GLY A 174 2.53 14.75 -26.48
CA GLY A 174 3.23 14.18 -25.32
C GLY A 174 2.31 13.89 -24.12
N ASN A 175 1.35 14.79 -23.86
CA ASN A 175 0.37 14.64 -22.77
C ASN A 175 -0.63 13.48 -22.94
N LYS A 176 -0.60 12.73 -24.06
CA LYS A 176 -1.36 11.46 -24.18
C LYS A 176 -1.02 10.50 -23.04
N TRP A 177 0.24 10.49 -22.61
CA TRP A 177 0.70 9.65 -21.51
C TRP A 177 0.12 10.10 -20.18
N LEU A 178 0.07 11.41 -19.92
CA LEU A 178 -0.57 11.96 -18.73
C LEU A 178 -2.08 11.63 -18.68
N ILE A 179 -2.77 11.66 -19.82
CA ILE A 179 -4.18 11.26 -19.92
C ILE A 179 -4.34 9.77 -19.63
N LEU A 180 -3.46 8.92 -20.16
CA LEU A 180 -3.47 7.49 -19.87
C LEU A 180 -3.13 7.18 -18.39
N ILE A 181 -2.16 7.90 -17.80
CA ILE A 181 -1.87 7.82 -16.36
C ILE A 181 -3.12 8.20 -15.56
N SER A 182 -3.83 9.24 -15.96
CA SER A 182 -5.08 9.67 -15.30
C SER A 182 -6.16 8.59 -15.37
N PHE A 183 -6.28 7.90 -16.50
CA PHE A 183 -7.17 6.74 -16.63
C PHE A 183 -6.80 5.60 -15.67
N VAL A 184 -5.52 5.24 -15.61
CA VAL A 184 -5.01 4.19 -14.74
C VAL A 184 -5.16 4.56 -13.25
N VAL A 185 -5.00 5.85 -12.90
CA VAL A 185 -5.35 6.37 -11.56
C VAL A 185 -6.81 6.13 -11.24
N GLY A 186 -7.72 6.38 -12.19
CA GLY A 186 -9.14 6.07 -12.06
C GLY A 186 -9.40 4.58 -11.82
N LEU A 187 -8.74 3.70 -12.58
CA LEU A 187 -8.83 2.24 -12.42
C LEU A 187 -8.31 1.77 -11.05
N SER A 188 -7.28 2.43 -10.50
CA SER A 188 -6.72 2.09 -9.18
C SER A 188 -7.77 2.12 -8.07
N PHE A 189 -8.74 3.04 -8.14
CA PHE A 189 -9.83 3.07 -7.15
C PHE A 189 -10.70 1.81 -7.19
N GLY A 190 -10.82 1.15 -8.34
CA GLY A 190 -11.54 -0.11 -8.48
C GLY A 190 -10.75 -1.34 -8.04
N VAL A 191 -9.48 -1.19 -7.62
CA VAL A 191 -8.62 -2.30 -7.17
C VAL A 191 -8.14 -2.02 -5.75
N HIS A 192 -7.20 -1.09 -5.62
CA HIS A 192 -6.59 -0.71 -4.36
C HIS A 192 -5.85 0.62 -4.51
N PHE A 193 -5.74 1.41 -3.43
CA PHE A 193 -5.17 2.77 -3.49
C PHE A 193 -3.63 2.81 -3.58
N MET A 194 -2.95 1.68 -3.43
CA MET A 194 -1.48 1.58 -3.51
C MET A 194 -0.92 2.13 -4.83
N GLY A 195 -1.63 1.97 -5.95
CA GLY A 195 -1.20 2.53 -7.25
C GLY A 195 -1.00 4.06 -7.21
N LEU A 196 -1.83 4.77 -6.43
CA LEU A 196 -1.77 6.23 -6.26
C LEU A 196 -0.46 6.71 -5.63
N LEU A 197 0.22 5.85 -4.86
CA LEU A 197 1.50 6.17 -4.21
C LEU A 197 2.65 6.40 -5.21
N THR A 198 2.43 6.08 -6.50
CA THR A 198 3.36 6.39 -7.60
C THR A 198 3.31 7.87 -8.02
N ILE A 199 2.22 8.59 -7.70
CA ILE A 199 1.99 9.98 -8.16
C ILE A 199 3.11 10.94 -7.72
N PRO A 200 3.60 10.92 -6.46
CA PRO A 200 4.73 11.74 -6.05
C PRO A 200 5.97 11.57 -6.93
N ALA A 201 6.31 10.32 -7.28
CA ALA A 201 7.45 10.03 -8.15
C ALA A 201 7.25 10.59 -9.56
N ILE A 202 6.07 10.40 -10.16
CA ILE A 202 5.72 10.96 -11.48
C ILE A 202 5.73 12.50 -11.47
N GLY A 203 5.22 13.12 -10.40
CA GLY A 203 5.26 14.56 -10.25
C GLY A 203 6.68 15.11 -10.13
N LEU A 204 7.59 14.40 -9.45
CA LEU A 204 9.01 14.77 -9.40
C LEU A 204 9.72 14.55 -10.74
N ILE A 205 9.33 13.54 -11.52
CA ILE A 205 9.80 13.37 -12.90
C ILE A 205 9.45 14.62 -13.73
N TYR A 206 8.22 15.11 -13.65
CA TYR A 206 7.80 16.35 -14.30
C TYR A 206 8.61 17.56 -13.82
N TYR A 207 8.76 17.71 -12.50
CA TYR A 207 9.52 18.81 -11.89
C TYR A 207 10.96 18.84 -12.38
N PHE A 208 11.70 17.73 -12.30
CA PHE A 208 13.10 17.68 -12.70
C PHE A 208 13.33 17.82 -14.21
N LYS A 209 12.30 17.52 -15.02
CA LYS A 209 12.32 17.76 -16.48
C LYS A 209 12.23 19.25 -16.81
N HIS A 210 11.35 19.99 -16.13
CA HIS A 210 11.05 21.38 -16.44
C HIS A 210 11.96 22.39 -15.73
N TYR A 211 12.42 22.07 -14.52
CA TYR A 211 13.27 22.97 -13.74
C TYR A 211 14.75 22.69 -13.99
N LYS A 212 15.41 23.62 -14.71
CA LYS A 212 16.86 23.56 -14.97
C LYS A 212 17.66 23.77 -13.68
N GLU A 213 17.31 24.81 -12.92
CA GLU A 213 17.93 25.15 -11.63
C GLU A 213 17.07 24.70 -10.46
N ILE A 214 17.66 23.92 -9.55
CA ILE A 214 17.00 23.40 -8.36
C ILE A 214 17.44 24.26 -7.18
N THR A 215 16.48 24.96 -6.57
CA THR A 215 16.64 25.71 -5.32
C THR A 215 15.94 24.99 -4.19
N VAL A 216 16.27 25.29 -2.94
CA VAL A 216 15.54 24.71 -1.79
C VAL A 216 14.06 25.09 -1.83
N LYS A 217 13.75 26.33 -2.21
CA LYS A 217 12.38 26.85 -2.27
C LYS A 217 11.53 26.12 -3.31
N ASN A 218 11.97 26.06 -4.58
CA ASN A 218 11.18 25.39 -5.62
C ASN A 218 11.10 23.87 -5.41
N PHE A 219 12.12 23.24 -4.81
CA PHE A 219 12.08 21.84 -4.45
C PHE A 219 11.05 21.53 -3.35
N ILE A 220 11.00 22.34 -2.29
CA ILE A 220 9.97 22.20 -1.23
C ILE A 220 8.58 22.40 -1.82
N ILE A 221 8.38 23.43 -2.64
CA ILE A 221 7.08 23.70 -3.30
C ILE A 221 6.68 22.52 -4.19
N ALA A 222 7.62 21.94 -4.94
CA ALA A 222 7.34 20.78 -5.79
C ALA A 222 6.86 19.58 -4.96
N ASN A 223 7.56 19.25 -3.87
CA ASN A 223 7.17 18.13 -2.99
C ASN A 223 5.79 18.37 -2.34
N ILE A 224 5.53 19.58 -1.82
CA ILE A 224 4.21 19.93 -1.28
C ILE A 224 3.13 19.81 -2.36
N THR A 225 3.41 20.27 -3.59
CA THR A 225 2.46 20.23 -4.70
C THR A 225 2.11 18.79 -5.09
N VAL A 226 3.10 17.89 -5.21
CA VAL A 226 2.82 16.50 -5.59
C VAL A 226 2.06 15.74 -4.50
N VAL A 227 2.36 16.02 -3.22
CA VAL A 227 1.58 15.49 -2.08
C VAL A 227 0.17 16.06 -2.09
N ALA A 228 0.00 17.36 -2.38
CA ALA A 228 -1.32 17.97 -2.50
C ALA A 228 -2.13 17.36 -3.65
N ILE A 229 -1.51 17.04 -4.79
CA ILE A 229 -2.16 16.34 -5.91
C ILE A 229 -2.61 14.94 -5.48
N LEU A 230 -1.73 14.18 -4.82
CA LEU A 230 -2.08 12.86 -4.26
C LEU A 230 -3.27 12.97 -3.31
N LEU A 231 -3.22 13.87 -2.33
CA LEU A 231 -4.30 14.08 -1.36
C LEU A 231 -5.58 14.59 -2.00
N PHE A 232 -5.49 15.45 -3.02
CA PHE A 232 -6.64 15.90 -3.78
C PHE A 232 -7.32 14.72 -4.49
N ILE A 233 -6.57 13.90 -5.21
CA ILE A 233 -7.12 12.74 -5.92
C ILE A 233 -7.72 11.74 -4.91
N PHE A 234 -6.94 11.38 -3.89
CA PHE A 234 -7.31 10.35 -2.92
C PHE A 234 -8.45 10.78 -1.98
N LYS A 235 -8.33 11.95 -1.34
CA LYS A 235 -9.25 12.37 -0.26
C LYS A 235 -10.37 13.29 -0.72
N LEU A 236 -10.23 13.95 -1.87
CA LEU A 236 -11.21 14.94 -2.34
C LEU A 236 -11.94 14.50 -3.60
N LEU A 237 -11.25 14.05 -4.64
CA LEU A 237 -11.84 13.89 -5.96
C LEU A 237 -12.94 12.82 -5.98
N ALA A 238 -12.62 11.57 -5.66
CA ALA A 238 -13.59 10.47 -5.69
C ALA A 238 -14.75 10.64 -4.67
N PRO A 239 -14.49 10.97 -3.37
CA PRO A 239 -15.57 11.22 -2.42
C PRO A 239 -16.51 12.36 -2.83
N ASN A 240 -15.98 13.44 -3.41
CA ASN A 240 -16.82 14.57 -3.82
C ASN A 240 -17.62 14.29 -5.08
N ILE A 241 -17.13 13.44 -5.99
CA ILE A 241 -17.96 12.93 -7.10
C ILE A 241 -19.16 12.18 -6.52
N LEU A 242 -18.93 11.20 -5.64
CA LEU A 242 -20.03 10.45 -5.02
C LEU A 242 -20.97 11.34 -4.19
N ARG A 243 -20.42 12.33 -3.47
CA ARG A 243 -21.21 13.34 -2.74
C ARG A 243 -22.06 14.19 -3.65
N PHE A 244 -21.57 14.58 -4.82
CA PHE A 244 -22.34 15.33 -5.81
C PHE A 244 -23.54 14.52 -6.32
N PHE A 245 -23.33 13.25 -6.68
CA PHE A 245 -24.42 12.33 -7.05
C PHE A 245 -25.43 12.17 -5.90
N SER A 246 -24.95 11.92 -4.68
CA SER A 246 -25.79 11.76 -3.49
C SER A 246 -26.62 13.01 -3.19
N ALA A 247 -26.03 14.21 -3.30
CA ALA A 247 -26.73 15.46 -3.01
C ALA A 247 -27.84 15.75 -4.03
N LEU A 248 -27.58 15.54 -5.33
CA LEU A 248 -28.58 15.72 -6.36
C LEU A 248 -29.68 14.65 -6.28
N GLU A 249 -29.33 13.41 -5.96
CA GLU A 249 -30.30 12.34 -5.71
C GLU A 249 -31.31 12.75 -4.64
N ILE A 250 -30.83 13.16 -3.46
CA ILE A 250 -31.70 13.59 -2.35
C ILE A 250 -32.52 14.83 -2.75
N PHE A 251 -31.92 15.81 -3.40
CA PHE A 251 -32.61 17.04 -3.78
C PHE A 251 -33.77 16.78 -4.75
N PHE A 252 -33.51 16.10 -5.87
CA PHE A 252 -34.52 15.87 -6.90
C PHE A 252 -35.62 14.91 -6.43
N VAL A 253 -35.30 13.91 -5.61
CA VAL A 253 -36.32 12.98 -5.08
C VAL A 253 -37.10 13.63 -3.94
N ASN A 254 -36.44 14.14 -2.90
CA ASN A 254 -37.15 14.59 -1.70
C ASN A 254 -37.82 15.97 -1.86
N THR A 255 -37.19 16.88 -2.61
CA THR A 255 -37.66 18.27 -2.75
C THR A 255 -38.52 18.48 -3.98
N ILE A 256 -38.11 17.94 -5.12
CA ILE A 256 -38.85 18.09 -6.39
C ILE A 256 -39.92 17.00 -6.55
N GLY A 257 -39.72 15.82 -5.97
CA GLY A 257 -40.67 14.71 -6.05
C GLY A 257 -40.50 13.83 -7.29
N LEU A 258 -39.30 13.80 -7.88
CA LEU A 258 -38.99 12.86 -8.97
C LEU A 258 -38.80 11.43 -8.47
N PRO A 259 -38.97 10.40 -9.32
CA PRO A 259 -38.69 9.01 -8.96
C PRO A 259 -37.23 8.78 -8.53
N PHE A 260 -36.98 7.73 -7.77
CA PHE A 260 -35.63 7.30 -7.38
C PHE A 260 -34.68 7.18 -8.57
N ASN A 261 -33.41 7.46 -8.33
CA ASN A 261 -32.29 7.52 -9.29
C ASN A 261 -32.34 8.68 -10.29
N SER A 262 -33.41 9.50 -10.31
CA SER A 262 -33.52 10.64 -11.23
C SER A 262 -32.44 11.68 -10.97
N GLY A 263 -32.13 11.99 -9.71
CA GLY A 263 -31.10 12.97 -9.38
C GLY A 263 -29.70 12.51 -9.76
N SER A 264 -29.43 11.21 -9.65
CA SER A 264 -28.18 10.57 -10.10
C SER A 264 -28.00 10.65 -11.62
N ILE A 265 -29.08 10.41 -12.39
CA ILE A 265 -29.05 10.57 -13.87
C ILE A 265 -28.78 12.04 -14.24
N ILE A 266 -29.49 12.98 -13.61
CA ILE A 266 -29.29 14.41 -13.83
C ILE A 266 -27.85 14.82 -13.49
N ALA A 267 -27.30 14.33 -12.38
CA ALA A 267 -25.90 14.55 -12.00
C ALA A 267 -24.93 14.12 -13.11
N GLY A 268 -25.12 12.91 -13.67
CA GLY A 268 -24.32 12.41 -14.78
C GLY A 268 -24.40 13.30 -16.02
N ILE A 269 -25.61 13.72 -16.41
CA ILE A 269 -25.83 14.63 -17.55
C ILE A 269 -25.12 15.97 -17.32
N LEU A 270 -25.26 16.56 -16.12
CA LEU A 270 -24.62 17.84 -15.79
C LEU A 270 -23.09 17.76 -15.90
N ILE A 271 -22.49 16.66 -15.46
CA ILE A 271 -21.04 16.45 -15.60
C ILE A 271 -20.65 16.33 -17.08
N LEU A 272 -21.37 15.55 -17.89
CA LEU A 272 -21.10 15.42 -19.33
C LEU A 272 -21.22 16.76 -20.05
N VAL A 273 -22.24 17.54 -19.74
CA VAL A 273 -22.47 18.90 -20.26
C VAL A 273 -21.31 19.82 -19.86
N ALA A 274 -20.92 19.82 -18.58
CA ALA A 274 -19.80 20.63 -18.08
C ALA A 274 -18.47 20.26 -18.76
N ILE A 275 -18.19 18.97 -18.94
CA ILE A 275 -17.00 18.48 -19.66
C ILE A 275 -17.04 18.93 -21.12
N TYR A 276 -18.15 18.72 -21.82
CA TYR A 276 -18.28 19.10 -23.23
C TYR A 276 -18.06 20.60 -23.45
N PHE A 277 -18.76 21.46 -22.69
CA PHE A 277 -18.62 22.90 -22.80
C PHE A 277 -17.25 23.38 -22.31
N GLY A 278 -16.69 22.78 -21.27
CA GLY A 278 -15.35 23.09 -20.76
C GLY A 278 -14.25 22.78 -21.80
N LEU A 279 -14.30 21.61 -22.42
CA LEU A 279 -13.35 21.23 -23.49
C LEU A 279 -13.51 22.13 -24.73
N ASN A 280 -14.75 22.40 -25.15
CA ASN A 280 -15.01 23.26 -26.30
C ASN A 280 -14.53 24.70 -26.06
N TYR A 281 -14.85 25.27 -24.88
CA TYR A 281 -14.45 26.62 -24.49
C TYR A 281 -12.93 26.77 -24.42
N THR A 282 -12.25 25.85 -23.71
CA THR A 282 -10.79 25.87 -23.58
C THR A 282 -10.09 25.68 -24.91
N ARG A 283 -10.63 24.85 -25.81
CA ARG A 283 -10.12 24.69 -27.19
C ARG A 283 -10.27 25.98 -28.00
N LYS A 284 -11.45 26.62 -27.96
CA LYS A 284 -11.71 27.90 -28.67
C LYS A 284 -10.80 29.04 -28.18
N LYS A 285 -10.46 29.05 -26.89
CA LYS A 285 -9.59 30.06 -26.26
C LYS A 285 -8.10 29.69 -26.24
N ASN A 286 -7.73 28.52 -26.78
CA ASN A 286 -6.37 27.99 -26.77
C ASN A 286 -5.77 27.81 -25.35
N TYR A 287 -6.60 27.50 -24.35
CA TYR A 287 -6.17 27.21 -22.98
C TYR A 287 -5.73 25.74 -22.83
N VAL A 288 -4.58 25.40 -23.40
CA VAL A 288 -4.07 24.02 -23.52
C VAL A 288 -3.95 23.31 -22.17
N HIS A 289 -3.40 23.97 -21.14
CA HIS A 289 -3.20 23.37 -19.82
C HIS A 289 -4.54 23.05 -19.14
N ILE A 290 -5.49 23.99 -19.16
CA ILE A 290 -6.83 23.78 -18.58
C ILE A 290 -7.57 22.68 -19.34
N ASN A 291 -7.47 22.67 -20.68
CA ASN A 291 -8.05 21.60 -21.50
C ASN A 291 -7.49 20.22 -21.10
N THR A 292 -6.16 20.14 -20.93
CA THR A 292 -5.48 18.91 -20.50
C THR A 292 -5.93 18.49 -19.09
N THR A 293 -6.07 19.43 -18.15
CA THR A 293 -6.59 19.15 -16.80
C THR A 293 -8.02 18.60 -16.85
N ILE A 294 -8.91 19.17 -17.66
CA ILE A 294 -10.28 18.65 -17.84
C ILE A 294 -10.23 17.23 -18.40
N LEU A 295 -9.38 16.96 -19.39
CA LEU A 295 -9.17 15.61 -19.93
C LEU A 295 -8.65 14.64 -18.86
N CYS A 296 -7.68 15.04 -18.05
CA CYS A 296 -7.16 14.21 -16.97
C CYS A 296 -8.27 13.83 -15.97
N ILE A 297 -9.04 14.82 -15.49
CA ILE A 297 -10.18 14.57 -14.59
C ILE A 297 -11.21 13.66 -15.25
N THR A 298 -11.52 13.89 -16.53
CA THR A 298 -12.46 13.06 -17.30
C THR A 298 -11.98 11.61 -17.35
N PHE A 299 -10.69 11.37 -17.64
CA PHE A 299 -10.17 10.00 -17.71
C PHE A 299 -10.03 9.34 -16.34
N VAL A 300 -9.77 10.09 -15.26
CA VAL A 300 -9.90 9.57 -13.89
C VAL A 300 -11.34 9.09 -13.66
N MET A 301 -12.34 9.89 -14.05
CA MET A 301 -13.75 9.49 -13.92
C MET A 301 -14.11 8.26 -14.76
N VAL A 302 -13.57 8.14 -15.97
CA VAL A 302 -13.76 6.97 -16.84
C VAL A 302 -13.11 5.72 -16.24
N GLY A 303 -11.95 5.82 -15.58
CA GLY A 303 -11.40 4.68 -14.84
C GLY A 303 -12.22 4.36 -13.57
N PHE A 304 -12.65 5.40 -12.86
CA PHE A 304 -13.46 5.28 -11.65
C PHE A 304 -14.85 4.70 -11.92
N SER A 305 -15.36 4.74 -13.15
CA SER A 305 -16.68 4.21 -13.49
C SER A 305 -16.82 2.70 -13.28
N SER A 306 -15.73 1.96 -13.07
CA SER A 306 -15.77 0.57 -12.57
C SER A 306 -16.59 0.45 -11.27
N TRP A 307 -16.63 1.50 -10.45
CA TRP A 307 -17.45 1.56 -9.24
C TRP A 307 -18.96 1.51 -9.48
N LEU A 308 -19.44 1.75 -10.71
CA LEU A 308 -20.85 1.58 -11.04
C LEU A 308 -21.29 0.11 -10.95
N MET A 309 -20.35 -0.84 -10.96
CA MET A 309 -20.65 -2.25 -10.76
C MET A 309 -21.37 -2.48 -9.42
N LEU A 310 -20.89 -1.86 -8.34
CA LEU A 310 -21.43 -2.05 -6.98
C LEU A 310 -22.93 -1.69 -6.88
N PRO A 311 -23.39 -0.47 -7.20
CA PRO A 311 -24.82 -0.16 -7.13
C PRO A 311 -25.65 -0.97 -8.12
N ILE A 312 -25.13 -1.31 -9.30
CA ILE A 312 -25.86 -2.15 -10.28
C ILE A 312 -26.12 -3.53 -9.67
N ARG A 313 -25.13 -4.15 -9.05
CA ARG A 313 -25.25 -5.48 -8.44
C ARG A 313 -26.05 -5.44 -7.15
N ALA A 314 -25.90 -4.40 -6.33
CA ALA A 314 -26.74 -4.21 -5.14
C ALA A 314 -28.24 -4.09 -5.50
N ASN A 315 -28.60 -3.38 -6.58
CA ASN A 315 -29.99 -3.30 -7.05
C ASN A 315 -30.49 -4.61 -7.72
N ALA A 316 -29.58 -5.51 -8.11
CA ALA A 316 -29.94 -6.83 -8.63
C ALA A 316 -30.17 -7.87 -7.52
N ASP A 317 -30.13 -7.45 -6.25
CA ASP A 317 -30.37 -8.26 -5.04
C ASP A 317 -29.53 -9.54 -5.02
N VAL A 318 -28.23 -9.34 -5.20
CA VAL A 318 -27.26 -10.43 -5.23
C VAL A 318 -27.08 -11.04 -3.83
N VAL A 319 -26.71 -12.32 -3.77
CA VAL A 319 -26.65 -13.11 -2.53
C VAL A 319 -25.72 -12.51 -1.46
N ILE A 320 -24.53 -12.05 -1.86
CA ILE A 320 -23.60 -11.34 -1.00
C ILE A 320 -23.68 -9.87 -1.36
N ASN A 321 -24.35 -9.11 -0.50
CA ASN A 321 -24.61 -7.70 -0.70
C ASN A 321 -24.23 -6.89 0.55
N GLU A 322 -22.94 -6.88 0.87
CA GLU A 322 -22.46 -6.22 2.09
C GLU A 322 -22.72 -4.71 2.06
N ASN A 323 -23.28 -4.18 3.16
CA ASN A 323 -23.70 -2.78 3.33
C ASN A 323 -24.70 -2.24 2.29
N ASN A 324 -25.13 -3.03 1.31
CA ASN A 324 -26.13 -2.73 0.28
C ASN A 324 -26.02 -1.32 -0.36
N PRO A 325 -24.99 -1.03 -1.16
CA PRO A 325 -24.78 0.27 -1.80
C PRO A 325 -25.73 0.55 -2.99
N SER A 326 -27.03 0.32 -2.83
CA SER A 326 -28.04 0.37 -3.92
C SER A 326 -28.44 1.77 -4.38
N SER A 327 -27.90 2.84 -3.80
CA SER A 327 -28.10 4.20 -4.33
C SER A 327 -26.85 5.07 -4.13
N ALA A 328 -26.86 6.26 -4.72
CA ALA A 328 -25.74 7.19 -4.63
C ALA A 328 -25.37 7.55 -3.18
N ARG A 329 -26.33 7.56 -2.25
CA ARG A 329 -26.07 7.85 -0.84
C ARG A 329 -25.45 6.66 -0.10
N GLU A 330 -25.98 5.45 -0.26
CA GLU A 330 -25.39 4.25 0.36
C GLU A 330 -24.03 3.94 -0.27
N LEU A 331 -23.84 4.14 -1.58
CA LEU A 331 -22.54 3.99 -2.24
C LEU A 331 -21.49 4.97 -1.69
N LEU A 332 -21.88 6.22 -1.36
CA LEU A 332 -20.99 7.17 -0.69
C LEU A 332 -20.63 6.71 0.73
N ALA A 333 -21.59 6.16 1.48
CA ALA A 333 -21.35 5.64 2.82
C ALA A 333 -20.41 4.43 2.78
N TYR A 334 -20.63 3.53 1.82
CA TYR A 334 -19.80 2.37 1.50
C TYR A 334 -18.37 2.80 1.15
N TYR A 335 -18.19 3.75 0.23
CA TYR A 335 -16.87 4.29 -0.12
C TYR A 335 -16.14 4.91 1.08
N ASN A 336 -16.86 5.67 1.91
CA ASN A 336 -16.31 6.37 3.06
C ASN A 336 -16.08 5.49 4.28
N LEU A 337 -16.41 4.19 4.20
CA LEU A 337 -16.23 3.25 5.31
C LEU A 337 -17.01 3.69 6.56
N GLU A 338 -18.21 4.27 6.41
CA GLU A 338 -18.98 4.87 7.52
C GLU A 338 -19.41 3.85 8.60
N GLN A 339 -19.33 2.55 8.30
CA GLN A 339 -19.56 1.47 9.25
C GLN A 339 -18.38 1.21 10.20
N TYR A 340 -17.16 1.65 9.88
CA TYR A 340 -15.98 1.43 10.71
C TYR A 340 -15.66 2.63 11.62
N PRO A 341 -14.97 2.41 12.75
CA PRO A 341 -14.53 3.50 13.62
C PRO A 341 -13.67 4.55 12.89
N LYS A 342 -13.81 5.81 13.29
CA LYS A 342 -13.03 6.92 12.72
C LYS A 342 -11.54 6.74 13.00
N THR A 343 -10.72 6.91 11.98
CA THR A 343 -9.26 6.90 12.11
C THR A 343 -8.70 8.33 12.21
N HIS A 344 -7.69 8.50 13.07
CA HIS A 344 -7.11 9.81 13.37
C HIS A 344 -5.63 9.84 12.96
N LEU A 345 -5.31 10.55 11.87
CA LEU A 345 -3.94 10.60 11.35
C LEU A 345 -3.08 11.68 12.02
N PHE A 346 -3.54 12.93 12.01
CA PHE A 346 -2.73 14.08 12.47
C PHE A 346 -3.07 14.55 13.88
N TYR A 347 -4.31 14.37 14.32
CA TYR A 347 -4.77 14.73 15.66
C TYR A 347 -5.98 13.87 16.06
N GLY A 348 -6.00 13.40 17.30
CA GLY A 348 -7.07 12.55 17.82
C GLY A 348 -6.73 11.89 19.15
N PRO A 349 -7.59 11.00 19.66
CA PRO A 349 -7.43 10.36 20.95
C PRO A 349 -6.26 9.37 20.99
N LEU A 350 -5.66 9.23 22.17
CA LEU A 350 -4.78 8.11 22.52
C LEU A 350 -5.60 7.01 23.21
N PHE A 351 -5.04 5.81 23.30
CA PHE A 351 -5.70 4.65 23.93
C PHE A 351 -6.14 4.90 25.38
N THR A 352 -5.53 5.87 26.05
CA THR A 352 -5.87 6.28 27.43
C THR A 352 -7.19 7.02 27.56
N ASP A 353 -7.78 7.47 26.45
CA ASP A 353 -9.11 8.09 26.41
C ASP A 353 -10.18 7.22 27.09
N GLN A 354 -10.05 5.90 26.96
CA GLN A 354 -10.95 4.92 27.59
C GLN A 354 -11.02 5.01 29.13
N TYR A 355 -10.04 5.65 29.78
CA TYR A 355 -10.01 5.83 31.24
C TYR A 355 -10.51 7.20 31.71
N SER A 356 -10.87 8.10 30.78
CA SER A 356 -10.97 9.53 31.06
C SER A 356 -12.40 10.07 31.26
N GLY A 357 -13.42 9.25 30.98
CA GLY A 357 -14.83 9.67 31.02
C GLY A 357 -15.21 10.60 29.86
N LEU A 358 -16.26 11.41 30.06
CA LEU A 358 -16.74 12.37 29.07
C LEU A 358 -15.84 13.61 28.99
N ASP A 359 -15.73 14.21 27.80
CA ASP A 359 -15.14 15.54 27.66
C ASP A 359 -16.00 16.59 28.40
N GLU A 360 -15.34 17.48 29.15
CA GLU A 360 -16.03 18.49 29.99
C GLU A 360 -16.86 19.49 29.18
N ASN A 361 -16.41 19.82 27.96
CA ASN A 361 -17.01 20.90 27.17
C ASN A 361 -17.86 20.36 26.01
N ASN A 362 -17.45 19.25 25.40
CA ASN A 362 -18.10 18.67 24.23
C ASN A 362 -18.25 17.15 24.41
N PRO A 363 -19.12 16.68 25.32
CA PRO A 363 -19.23 15.26 25.69
C PRO A 363 -19.77 14.38 24.56
N TYR A 364 -20.54 14.95 23.64
CA TYR A 364 -21.16 14.25 22.52
C TYR A 364 -20.90 14.98 21.21
N VAL A 365 -20.89 14.25 20.11
CA VAL A 365 -20.81 14.78 18.75
C VAL A 365 -21.89 14.17 17.88
N ASP A 366 -22.35 14.95 16.91
CA ASP A 366 -23.29 14.49 15.90
C ASP A 366 -22.63 13.43 14.98
N ASP A 367 -23.39 12.39 14.67
CA ASP A 367 -23.09 11.46 13.59
C ASP A 367 -23.63 12.01 12.25
N LYS A 368 -23.30 11.34 11.15
CA LYS A 368 -23.84 11.66 9.83
C LYS A 368 -25.28 11.15 9.71
N PRO A 369 -26.21 11.91 9.09
CA PRO A 369 -27.53 11.39 8.76
C PRO A 369 -27.42 10.26 7.74
N LYS A 370 -27.92 9.08 8.11
CA LYS A 370 -28.03 7.88 7.26
C LYS A 370 -29.38 7.94 6.57
N TYR A 371 -29.37 7.98 5.24
CA TYR A 371 -30.59 7.99 4.46
C TYR A 371 -30.81 6.62 3.85
N GLU A 372 -32.05 6.15 3.88
CA GLU A 372 -32.50 4.95 3.19
C GLU A 372 -33.72 5.27 2.33
N LYS A 373 -33.94 4.47 1.28
CA LYS A 373 -35.13 4.58 0.43
C LYS A 373 -36.37 4.13 1.18
N ASP A 374 -37.40 4.98 1.23
CA ASP A 374 -38.75 4.61 1.62
C ASP A 374 -39.62 4.51 0.36
N GLU A 375 -39.89 3.28 -0.08
CA GLU A 375 -40.68 3.01 -1.30
C GLU A 375 -42.14 3.46 -1.17
N LYS A 376 -42.70 3.50 0.04
CA LYS A 376 -44.08 3.94 0.26
C LYS A 376 -44.22 5.45 0.17
N LEU A 377 -43.23 6.17 0.70
CA LEU A 377 -43.18 7.63 0.65
C LEU A 377 -42.58 8.16 -0.66
N GLY A 378 -41.89 7.31 -1.43
CA GLY A 378 -41.16 7.70 -2.64
C GLY A 378 -40.01 8.67 -2.34
N LYS A 379 -39.40 8.58 -1.16
CA LYS A 379 -38.40 9.53 -0.65
C LYS A 379 -37.26 8.83 0.08
N TYR A 380 -36.13 9.53 0.23
CA TYR A 380 -35.05 9.15 1.13
C TYR A 380 -35.32 9.69 2.53
N VAL A 381 -35.40 8.82 3.53
CA VAL A 381 -35.67 9.19 4.93
C VAL A 381 -34.45 8.97 5.80
N VAL A 382 -34.25 9.84 6.80
CA VAL A 382 -33.18 9.66 7.78
C VAL A 382 -33.60 8.59 8.78
N VAL A 383 -32.81 7.53 8.91
CA VAL A 383 -33.14 6.34 9.72
C VAL A 383 -32.37 6.25 11.05
N ASN A 384 -31.37 7.11 11.27
CA ASN A 384 -30.62 7.16 12.51
C ASN A 384 -30.87 8.45 13.29
N ASP A 385 -30.86 8.34 14.63
CA ASP A 385 -30.79 9.51 15.49
C ASP A 385 -29.33 9.97 15.55
N TYR A 386 -29.02 11.00 14.76
CA TYR A 386 -27.64 11.42 14.51
C TYR A 386 -27.19 12.58 15.41
N LYS A 387 -28.10 13.24 16.13
CA LYS A 387 -27.73 14.37 17.00
C LYS A 387 -27.21 13.87 18.34
N ASN A 388 -26.03 14.33 18.75
CA ASN A 388 -25.35 13.83 19.96
C ASN A 388 -25.28 12.29 20.02
N ALA A 389 -25.17 11.64 18.85
CA ALA A 389 -25.31 10.19 18.71
C ALA A 389 -24.14 9.40 19.28
N THR A 390 -22.96 10.02 19.37
CA THR A 390 -21.74 9.35 19.82
C THR A 390 -21.04 10.15 20.89
N GLN A 391 -20.50 9.46 21.90
CA GLN A 391 -19.59 10.05 22.87
C GLN A 391 -18.36 10.59 22.13
N ASN A 392 -18.00 11.83 22.45
CA ASN A 392 -16.76 12.42 21.98
C ASN A 392 -15.58 11.94 22.82
N TYR A 393 -14.39 11.90 22.23
CA TYR A 393 -13.18 11.64 23.03
C TYR A 393 -12.87 12.84 23.94
N ASN A 394 -12.23 12.56 25.07
CA ASN A 394 -11.76 13.58 25.99
C ASN A 394 -10.55 14.31 25.40
N SER A 395 -10.68 15.62 25.23
CA SER A 395 -9.63 16.47 24.67
C SER A 395 -8.32 16.43 25.47
N LYS A 396 -8.37 16.12 26.78
CA LYS A 396 -7.16 15.92 27.62
C LYS A 396 -6.36 14.70 27.17
N HIS A 397 -7.00 13.68 26.60
CA HIS A 397 -6.39 12.45 26.10
C HIS A 397 -6.09 12.48 24.59
N ALA A 398 -6.39 13.59 23.92
CA ALA A 398 -6.02 13.79 22.52
C ALA A 398 -4.57 14.25 22.36
N ALA A 399 -3.94 13.88 21.24
CA ALA A 399 -2.57 14.24 20.91
C ALA A 399 -2.39 14.54 19.42
N ILE A 400 -1.35 15.33 19.11
CA ILE A 400 -0.84 15.44 17.74
C ILE A 400 -0.14 14.12 17.40
N LEU A 401 -0.38 13.64 16.18
CA LEU A 401 0.14 12.38 15.66
C LEU A 401 -0.14 11.21 16.63
N PRO A 402 -1.42 10.88 16.89
CA PRO A 402 -1.78 9.87 17.89
C PRO A 402 -1.40 8.48 17.37
N ARG A 403 -0.21 7.99 17.70
CA ARG A 403 0.28 6.69 17.23
C ARG A 403 -0.31 5.55 18.03
N MET A 404 -0.46 5.75 19.34
CA MET A 404 -1.02 4.78 20.27
C MET A 404 -2.49 5.10 20.56
N TRP A 405 -3.36 4.89 19.57
CA TRP A 405 -4.74 5.38 19.58
C TRP A 405 -5.78 4.33 20.00
N SER A 406 -5.50 3.04 19.78
CA SER A 406 -6.50 1.98 19.93
C SER A 406 -6.67 1.54 21.39
N GLY A 407 -7.88 1.70 21.93
CA GLY A 407 -8.21 1.26 23.28
C GLY A 407 -8.05 -0.25 23.49
N GLU A 408 -8.41 -1.06 22.49
CA GLU A 408 -8.31 -2.53 22.49
C GLU A 408 -6.88 -3.05 22.61
N HIS A 409 -5.88 -2.22 22.30
CA HIS A 409 -4.46 -2.59 22.32
C HIS A 409 -3.70 -1.91 23.46
N ALA A 410 -4.42 -1.43 24.49
CA ALA A 410 -3.86 -0.69 25.61
C ALA A 410 -2.71 -1.42 26.31
N GLU A 411 -2.91 -2.70 26.61
CA GLU A 411 -1.90 -3.58 27.25
C GLU A 411 -0.61 -3.63 26.42
N ASN A 412 -0.75 -3.83 25.11
CA ASN A 412 0.37 -3.87 24.19
C ASN A 412 1.09 -2.52 24.10
N TYR A 413 0.37 -1.39 24.15
CA TYR A 413 0.98 -0.06 24.21
C TYR A 413 1.73 0.20 25.52
N MET A 414 1.29 -0.37 26.64
CA MET A 414 2.00 -0.26 27.92
C MET A 414 3.36 -0.97 27.91
N ARG A 415 3.61 -1.90 27.00
CA ARG A 415 4.96 -2.46 26.77
C ARG A 415 5.96 -1.42 26.26
N TYR A 416 5.50 -0.38 25.56
CA TYR A 416 6.35 0.70 25.02
C TYR A 416 6.35 1.93 25.91
N THR A 417 5.22 2.23 26.54
CA THR A 417 5.08 3.41 27.39
C THR A 417 5.52 3.17 28.83
N GLY A 418 5.62 1.91 29.25
CA GLY A 418 5.64 1.52 30.64
C GLY A 418 4.26 1.69 31.30
N TYR A 419 4.19 1.47 32.61
CA TYR A 419 2.97 1.73 33.37
C TYR A 419 2.60 3.22 33.37
N LEU A 420 1.34 3.50 33.06
CA LEU A 420 0.80 4.86 33.00
C LEU A 420 0.75 5.48 34.39
N LYS A 421 1.13 6.75 34.52
CA LYS A 421 0.96 7.46 35.79
C LYS A 421 -0.52 7.75 36.02
N PHE A 422 -0.97 7.65 37.26
CA PHE A 422 -2.32 8.03 37.65
C PHE A 422 -2.37 8.61 39.06
N ASN A 423 -3.35 9.46 39.32
CA ASN A 423 -3.59 10.10 40.61
C ASN A 423 -5.04 9.91 41.06
N ILE A 424 -5.31 9.81 42.36
CA ILE A 424 -6.68 9.82 42.87
C ILE A 424 -7.29 11.21 42.60
N LYS A 425 -8.48 11.24 41.99
CA LYS A 425 -9.17 12.50 41.68
C LYS A 425 -9.43 13.30 42.98
N PRO A 426 -9.32 14.64 42.95
CA PRO A 426 -9.40 15.48 44.15
C PRO A 426 -10.55 15.13 45.11
N GLU A 427 -11.73 14.86 44.57
CA GLU A 427 -12.97 14.51 45.27
C GLU A 427 -12.91 13.19 46.05
N TYR A 428 -12.04 12.25 45.66
CA TYR A 428 -11.91 10.94 46.31
C TYR A 428 -10.66 10.82 47.21
N ARG A 429 -9.81 11.86 47.27
CA ARG A 429 -8.53 11.81 48.02
C ARG A 429 -8.69 11.59 49.53
N MET A 430 -9.86 11.88 50.08
CA MET A 430 -10.14 11.71 51.52
C MET A 430 -10.71 10.32 51.86
N GLN A 431 -10.95 9.44 50.87
CA GLN A 431 -11.47 8.10 51.10
C GLN A 431 -10.34 7.13 51.47
N ASN A 432 -10.28 6.71 52.74
CA ASN A 432 -9.20 5.86 53.26
C ASN A 432 -9.12 4.50 52.55
N GLU A 433 -10.25 3.90 52.22
CA GLU A 433 -10.32 2.60 51.54
C GLU A 433 -9.69 2.66 50.14
N LEU A 434 -10.09 3.64 49.32
CA LEU A 434 -9.49 3.85 48.00
C LEU A 434 -7.98 4.14 48.08
N ARG A 435 -7.54 4.92 49.07
CA ARG A 435 -6.10 5.15 49.29
C ARG A 435 -5.36 3.86 49.62
N SER A 436 -5.96 3.00 50.44
CA SER A 436 -5.39 1.69 50.78
C SER A 436 -5.27 0.82 49.55
N ILE A 437 -6.32 0.72 48.73
CA ILE A 437 -6.35 -0.04 47.48
C ILE A 437 -5.25 0.46 46.52
N VAL A 438 -5.18 1.77 46.28
CA VAL A 438 -4.17 2.37 45.38
C VAL A 438 -2.75 2.16 45.91
N THR A 439 -2.55 2.25 47.21
CA THR A 439 -1.23 2.07 47.84
C THR A 439 -0.78 0.62 47.74
N ASP A 440 -1.67 -0.33 48.04
CA ASP A 440 -1.41 -1.76 47.92
C ASP A 440 -1.13 -2.15 46.46
N PHE A 441 -1.94 -1.66 45.52
CA PHE A 441 -1.72 -1.88 44.09
C PHE A 441 -0.36 -1.35 43.63
N ARG A 442 0.01 -0.10 43.98
CA ARG A 442 1.33 0.47 43.67
C ARG A 442 2.48 -0.36 44.27
N LYS A 443 2.29 -0.90 45.48
CA LYS A 443 3.26 -1.80 46.09
C LYS A 443 3.41 -3.08 45.28
N ARG A 444 2.31 -3.75 44.92
CA ARG A 444 2.32 -4.95 44.08
C ARG A 444 2.99 -4.72 42.72
N VAL A 445 2.76 -3.56 42.11
CA VAL A 445 3.45 -3.14 40.87
C VAL A 445 4.96 -3.04 41.08
N ASN A 446 5.41 -2.37 42.15
CA ASN A 446 6.84 -2.22 42.45
C ASN A 446 7.50 -3.56 42.82
N ASP A 447 6.75 -4.47 43.45
CA ASP A 447 7.20 -5.81 43.82
C ASP A 447 7.21 -6.77 42.61
N GLY A 448 6.70 -6.36 41.44
CA GLY A 448 6.67 -7.16 40.21
C GLY A 448 5.52 -8.18 40.13
N TYR A 449 4.49 -8.05 40.97
CA TYR A 449 3.31 -8.93 41.02
C TYR A 449 2.11 -8.45 40.18
N VAL A 450 2.35 -7.50 39.27
CA VAL A 450 1.34 -6.92 38.38
C VAL A 450 1.97 -6.83 37.01
N ASP A 451 1.35 -7.49 36.03
CA ASP A 451 1.71 -7.37 34.63
C ASP A 451 0.87 -6.28 33.92
N THR A 452 1.00 -6.16 32.59
CA THR A 452 0.27 -5.16 31.81
C THR A 452 -1.23 -5.39 31.78
N GLU A 453 -1.68 -6.64 31.87
CA GLU A 453 -3.09 -7.00 31.85
C GLU A 453 -3.74 -6.63 33.19
N ASP A 454 -3.13 -7.07 34.30
CA ASP A 454 -3.52 -6.69 35.65
C ASP A 454 -3.55 -5.16 35.83
N TYR A 455 -2.57 -4.45 35.24
CA TYR A 455 -2.50 -2.99 35.31
C TYR A 455 -3.62 -2.32 34.52
N HIS A 456 -3.86 -2.81 33.30
CA HIS A 456 -4.94 -2.34 32.45
C HIS A 456 -6.30 -2.50 33.15
N GLU A 457 -6.55 -3.67 33.75
CA GLU A 457 -7.80 -3.97 34.43
C GLU A 457 -8.00 -3.11 35.68
N PHE A 458 -6.93 -2.83 36.43
CA PHE A 458 -6.97 -1.88 37.54
C PHE A 458 -7.38 -0.48 37.07
N LEU A 459 -6.77 0.03 35.98
CA LEU A 459 -7.12 1.34 35.45
C LEU A 459 -8.58 1.40 34.98
N ARG A 460 -9.09 0.35 34.34
CA ARG A 460 -10.50 0.27 33.90
C ARG A 460 -11.45 0.25 35.09
N THR A 461 -11.16 -0.60 36.08
CA THR A 461 -12.00 -0.77 37.27
C THR A 461 -12.11 0.52 38.08
N TYR A 462 -11.00 1.24 38.23
CA TYR A 462 -10.93 2.44 39.05
C TYR A 462 -11.01 3.76 38.26
N ALA A 463 -11.28 3.74 36.95
CA ALA A 463 -11.32 4.91 36.05
C ALA A 463 -12.23 6.05 36.56
N ALA A 464 -13.33 5.70 37.26
CA ALA A 464 -14.22 6.69 37.88
C ALA A 464 -13.51 7.52 38.98
N TYR A 465 -12.54 6.93 39.67
CA TYR A 465 -11.92 7.47 40.89
C TYR A 465 -10.50 8.01 40.69
N ILE A 466 -9.86 7.68 39.57
CA ILE A 466 -8.48 8.08 39.26
C ILE A 466 -8.41 8.91 37.98
N ASP A 467 -7.42 9.80 37.92
CA ASP A 467 -7.04 10.55 36.73
C ASP A 467 -5.79 9.92 36.14
N VAL A 468 -5.90 9.37 34.92
CA VAL A 468 -4.82 8.66 34.24
C VAL A 468 -4.10 9.62 33.29
N GLU A 469 -2.78 9.69 33.37
CA GLU A 469 -1.99 10.52 32.47
C GLU A 469 -1.86 9.84 31.10
N LYS A 470 -2.03 10.62 30.02
CA LYS A 470 -1.79 10.14 28.66
C LYS A 470 -0.29 9.98 28.36
N PRO A 471 0.09 9.12 27.41
CA PRO A 471 1.45 9.07 26.90
C PRO A 471 1.91 10.43 26.34
N SER A 472 3.18 10.72 26.54
CA SER A 472 3.84 11.92 26.01
C SER A 472 3.99 11.86 24.48
N PHE A 473 4.26 13.01 23.88
CA PHE A 473 4.61 13.08 22.45
C PHE A 473 5.86 12.25 22.12
N VAL A 474 6.88 12.29 23.00
CA VAL A 474 8.12 11.52 22.82
C VAL A 474 7.84 10.02 22.79
N GLN A 475 6.98 9.51 23.67
CA GLN A 475 6.57 8.10 23.66
C GLN A 475 5.83 7.71 22.37
N ASN A 476 5.02 8.61 21.79
CA ASN A 476 4.40 8.37 20.48
C ASN A 476 5.44 8.29 19.35
N ILE A 477 6.45 9.16 19.37
CA ILE A 477 7.55 9.11 18.40
C ILE A 477 8.42 7.87 18.59
N ALA A 478 8.70 7.48 19.85
CA ALA A 478 9.42 6.25 20.15
C ALA A 478 8.67 5.04 19.58
N TYR A 479 7.37 4.90 19.85
CA TYR A 479 6.54 3.84 19.29
C TYR A 479 6.54 3.82 17.75
N LEU A 480 6.45 4.99 17.09
CA LEU A 480 6.57 5.10 15.64
C LEU A 480 7.91 4.54 15.13
N LEU A 481 9.02 4.92 15.75
CA LEU A 481 10.35 4.54 15.29
C LEU A 481 10.69 3.07 15.61
N GLU A 482 10.37 2.62 16.83
CA GLU A 482 10.71 1.28 17.32
C GLU A 482 9.79 0.22 16.71
N TYR A 483 8.48 0.41 16.79
CA TYR A 483 7.51 -0.59 16.34
C TYR A 483 7.13 -0.37 14.88
N GLN A 484 6.53 0.77 14.53
CA GLN A 484 5.93 0.94 13.19
C GLN A 484 7.00 0.99 12.07
N MET A 485 8.14 1.63 12.31
CA MET A 485 9.25 1.67 11.33
C MET A 485 10.26 0.55 11.57
N GLY A 486 10.71 0.32 12.80
CA GLY A 486 11.67 -0.73 13.14
C GLY A 486 11.10 -2.12 12.91
N TYR A 487 10.16 -2.53 13.75
CA TYR A 487 9.61 -3.88 13.75
C TYR A 487 8.68 -4.18 12.57
N MET A 488 7.84 -3.23 12.15
CA MET A 488 6.82 -3.47 11.13
C MET A 488 7.26 -3.12 9.71
N TYR A 489 8.35 -2.37 9.52
CA TYR A 489 8.87 -2.09 8.18
C TYR A 489 10.24 -2.68 7.95
N TRP A 490 11.24 -2.32 8.77
CA TRP A 490 12.61 -2.77 8.54
C TRP A 490 12.76 -4.27 8.69
N ARG A 491 12.02 -4.93 9.58
CA ARG A 491 11.99 -6.40 9.68
C ARG A 491 11.57 -7.08 8.37
N TYR A 492 10.45 -6.66 7.79
CA TYR A 492 9.97 -7.22 6.51
C TYR A 492 10.85 -6.80 5.33
N PHE A 493 11.40 -5.59 5.36
CA PHE A 493 12.42 -5.21 4.39
C PHE A 493 13.61 -6.18 4.44
N MET A 494 14.05 -6.55 5.64
CA MET A 494 15.12 -7.54 5.81
C MET A 494 14.69 -8.96 5.43
N TRP A 495 13.43 -9.36 5.66
CA TRP A 495 12.91 -10.64 5.16
C TRP A 495 13.11 -10.78 3.65
N ASN A 496 12.85 -9.71 2.90
CA ASN A 496 12.90 -9.74 1.44
C ASN A 496 14.33 -9.68 0.86
N PHE A 497 15.31 -9.12 1.60
CA PHE A 497 16.65 -8.85 1.05
C PHE A 497 17.83 -9.45 1.82
N THR A 498 17.55 -10.08 2.97
CA THR A 498 18.56 -10.74 3.82
C THR A 498 18.16 -12.16 4.20
N GLY A 499 16.88 -12.38 4.51
CA GLY A 499 16.30 -13.69 4.82
C GLY A 499 15.34 -13.65 6.02
N ARG A 500 14.68 -14.78 6.29
CA ARG A 500 13.56 -14.91 7.23
C ARG A 500 13.84 -16.02 8.24
N GLN A 501 13.48 -15.78 9.50
CA GLN A 501 13.72 -16.73 10.58
C GLN A 501 12.77 -17.94 10.51
N ASP A 502 11.46 -17.65 10.44
CA ASP A 502 10.36 -18.63 10.42
C ASP A 502 9.05 -17.98 9.92
N ASP A 503 8.02 -18.81 9.78
CA ASP A 503 6.68 -18.44 9.33
C ASP A 503 5.72 -18.03 10.45
N ILE A 504 6.19 -17.98 11.70
CA ILE A 504 5.37 -17.68 12.86
C ILE A 504 5.29 -16.16 13.04
N GLN A 505 4.07 -15.65 13.22
CA GLN A 505 3.89 -14.22 13.48
C GLN A 505 4.58 -13.83 14.80
N GLY A 506 5.59 -12.97 14.69
CA GLY A 506 6.33 -12.50 15.86
C GLY A 506 5.52 -11.56 16.75
N LYS A 507 5.79 -11.62 18.07
CA LYS A 507 5.23 -10.72 19.08
C LYS A 507 6.30 -10.15 20.03
N TYR A 508 7.43 -9.74 19.45
CA TYR A 508 8.71 -9.54 20.18
C TYR A 508 9.11 -10.74 21.03
N ASP A 509 8.83 -11.92 20.49
CA ASP A 509 9.26 -13.21 20.96
C ASP A 509 10.36 -13.75 20.02
N MET A 510 10.65 -15.04 20.16
CA MET A 510 11.69 -15.72 19.38
C MET A 510 11.23 -16.06 17.96
N HIS A 511 10.23 -15.36 17.41
CA HIS A 511 9.61 -15.67 16.13
C HIS A 511 9.48 -14.45 15.21
N GLY A 512 9.36 -14.74 13.92
CA GLY A 512 9.12 -13.75 12.89
C GLY A 512 10.23 -12.70 12.74
N ASN A 513 11.47 -12.98 13.14
CA ASN A 513 12.61 -12.10 12.88
C ASN A 513 13.19 -12.32 11.48
N TRP A 514 14.14 -11.48 11.08
CA TRP A 514 14.94 -11.71 9.89
C TRP A 514 16.19 -12.52 10.25
N LEU A 515 16.72 -13.25 9.27
CA LEU A 515 17.91 -14.09 9.40
C LEU A 515 18.79 -13.89 8.18
N SER A 516 20.12 -13.85 8.35
CA SER A 516 21.06 -13.70 7.23
C SER A 516 21.67 -15.00 6.72
N GLY A 517 21.79 -16.01 7.58
CA GLY A 517 22.63 -17.19 7.34
C GLY A 517 24.10 -16.99 7.74
N ILE A 518 24.47 -15.81 8.24
CA ILE A 518 25.79 -15.53 8.79
C ILE A 518 25.73 -15.69 10.30
N LYS A 519 26.23 -16.84 10.79
CA LYS A 519 26.11 -17.30 12.17
C LYS A 519 26.28 -16.21 13.24
N PHE A 520 27.40 -15.48 13.24
CA PHE A 520 27.68 -14.48 14.29
C PHE A 520 26.74 -13.26 14.24
N ILE A 521 26.19 -12.93 13.06
CA ILE A 521 25.19 -11.87 12.92
C ILE A 521 23.85 -12.37 13.42
N ASP A 522 23.47 -13.58 13.02
CA ASP A 522 22.19 -14.18 13.41
C ASP A 522 22.11 -14.40 14.93
N GLU A 523 23.21 -14.84 15.57
CA GLU A 523 23.29 -14.94 17.03
C GLU A 523 23.10 -13.60 17.74
N PHE A 524 23.63 -12.51 17.17
CA PHE A 524 23.46 -11.16 17.70
C PHE A 524 22.03 -10.64 17.51
N VAL A 525 21.45 -10.85 16.32
CA VAL A 525 20.11 -10.37 15.96
C VAL A 525 19.03 -11.11 16.73
N LEU A 526 19.16 -12.43 16.83
CA LEU A 526 18.17 -13.30 17.45
C LEU A 526 18.36 -13.45 18.96
N GLY A 527 19.56 -13.21 19.49
CA GLY A 527 19.86 -13.29 20.92
C GLY A 527 20.07 -14.71 21.45
N TYR A 528 20.27 -15.70 20.58
CA TYR A 528 20.55 -17.09 20.96
C TYR A 528 21.50 -17.81 19.99
N PRO A 529 22.24 -18.84 20.45
CA PRO A 529 23.17 -19.60 19.60
C PRO A 529 22.49 -20.21 18.37
N GLN A 530 23.17 -20.17 17.22
CA GLN A 530 22.69 -20.81 16.00
C GLN A 530 23.31 -22.21 15.78
N GLU A 531 23.92 -22.78 16.82
CA GLU A 531 24.40 -24.17 16.86
C GLU A 531 23.39 -25.06 17.56
N ASN A 532 23.33 -26.33 17.15
CA ASN A 532 22.49 -27.36 17.79
C ASN A 532 21.02 -26.95 17.92
N LEU A 533 20.50 -26.23 16.93
CA LEU A 533 19.09 -25.85 16.87
C LEU A 533 18.20 -27.10 16.86
N PRO A 534 17.02 -27.07 17.51
CA PRO A 534 16.02 -28.11 17.36
C PRO A 534 15.70 -28.37 15.88
N SER A 535 15.40 -29.62 15.53
CA SER A 535 15.06 -30.01 14.15
C SER A 535 13.95 -29.17 13.55
N ASP A 536 12.97 -28.80 14.37
CA ASP A 536 11.76 -28.10 13.92
C ASP A 536 12.06 -26.63 13.56
N VAL A 537 13.10 -26.04 14.17
CA VAL A 537 13.60 -24.70 13.82
C VAL A 537 14.53 -24.78 12.62
N LEU A 538 15.45 -25.75 12.60
CA LEU A 538 16.43 -25.90 11.54
C LEU A 538 15.79 -26.24 10.19
N ASN A 539 14.75 -27.08 10.21
CA ASN A 539 14.05 -27.57 9.03
C ASN A 539 12.72 -26.83 8.77
N ASN A 540 12.48 -25.68 9.44
CA ASN A 540 11.35 -24.83 9.09
C ASN A 540 11.52 -24.35 7.64
N LYS A 541 10.51 -24.57 6.79
CA LYS A 541 10.58 -24.21 5.35
C LYS A 541 10.79 -22.72 5.11
N ALA A 542 10.23 -21.87 5.97
CA ALA A 542 10.38 -20.41 5.89
C ALA A 542 11.69 -19.89 6.49
N ARG A 543 12.60 -20.79 6.91
CA ARG A 543 13.94 -20.41 7.36
C ARG A 543 14.85 -20.14 6.16
N ASN A 544 14.78 -18.91 5.67
CA ASN A 544 15.43 -18.47 4.44
C ASN A 544 16.71 -17.67 4.72
N SER A 545 17.80 -17.94 3.99
CA SER A 545 19.10 -17.28 4.15
C SER A 545 19.65 -16.75 2.83
N TYR A 546 19.71 -15.42 2.67
CA TYR A 546 20.21 -14.79 1.43
C TYR A 546 21.60 -14.17 1.59
N TYR A 547 22.22 -14.28 2.76
CA TYR A 547 23.59 -13.82 3.05
C TYR A 547 23.86 -12.35 2.69
N PHE A 548 22.85 -11.50 2.82
CA PHE A 548 22.86 -10.08 2.42
C PHE A 548 23.12 -9.83 0.92
N LEU A 549 23.16 -10.85 0.06
CA LEU A 549 23.52 -10.69 -1.36
C LEU A 549 22.54 -9.75 -2.10
N PRO A 550 21.21 -9.89 -1.97
CA PRO A 550 20.27 -8.94 -2.57
C PRO A 550 20.42 -7.54 -1.97
N LEU A 551 20.57 -7.43 -0.65
CA LEU A 551 20.73 -6.15 0.04
C LEU A 551 21.97 -5.39 -0.45
N ILE A 552 23.13 -6.04 -0.47
CA ILE A 552 24.41 -5.44 -0.88
C ILE A 552 24.32 -4.96 -2.34
N LEU A 553 23.76 -5.78 -3.23
CA LEU A 553 23.63 -5.43 -4.64
C LEU A 553 22.67 -4.24 -4.83
N GLY A 554 21.57 -4.19 -4.09
CA GLY A 554 20.65 -3.05 -4.05
C GLY A 554 21.31 -1.78 -3.52
N LEU A 555 22.08 -1.86 -2.43
CA LEU A 555 22.84 -0.73 -1.88
C LEU A 555 23.88 -0.21 -2.87
N ILE A 556 24.62 -1.09 -3.57
CA ILE A 556 25.54 -0.69 -4.64
C ILE A 556 24.79 0.13 -5.71
N GLY A 557 23.61 -0.32 -6.13
CA GLY A 557 22.80 0.39 -7.11
C GLY A 557 22.25 1.72 -6.61
N LEU A 558 21.82 1.79 -5.35
CA LEU A 558 21.37 3.02 -4.69
C LEU A 558 22.51 4.06 -4.66
N PHE A 559 23.69 3.68 -4.19
CA PHE A 559 24.85 4.58 -4.13
C PHE A 559 25.37 4.93 -5.52
N PHE A 560 25.34 3.99 -6.47
CA PHE A 560 25.64 4.28 -7.88
C PHE A 560 24.72 5.37 -8.41
N LEU A 561 23.41 5.25 -8.20
CA LEU A 561 22.42 6.22 -8.65
C LEU A 561 22.63 7.58 -7.98
N PHE A 562 22.84 7.62 -6.66
CA PHE A 562 23.11 8.86 -5.92
C PHE A 562 24.30 9.63 -6.50
N ASN A 563 25.36 8.91 -6.85
CA ASN A 563 26.57 9.49 -7.44
C ASN A 563 26.40 9.86 -8.92
N LYS A 564 25.58 9.10 -9.67
CA LYS A 564 25.43 9.26 -11.12
C LYS A 564 24.39 10.32 -11.51
N ASP A 565 23.23 10.33 -10.86
CA ASP A 565 22.12 11.25 -11.13
C ASP A 565 21.30 11.52 -9.86
N LYS A 566 21.60 12.65 -9.20
CA LYS A 566 20.90 13.07 -7.99
C LYS A 566 19.40 13.33 -8.20
N LYS A 567 18.99 13.77 -9.40
CA LYS A 567 17.57 14.05 -9.69
C LYS A 567 16.78 12.74 -9.72
N LEU A 568 17.30 11.74 -10.45
CA LEU A 568 16.67 10.42 -10.51
C LEU A 568 16.76 9.69 -9.16
N PHE A 569 17.86 9.85 -8.42
CA PHE A 569 17.96 9.37 -7.04
C PHE A 569 16.79 9.86 -6.19
N TRP A 570 16.51 11.17 -6.19
CA TRP A 570 15.40 11.74 -5.42
C TRP A 570 14.03 11.23 -5.87
N VAL A 571 13.80 11.05 -7.18
CA VAL A 571 12.56 10.45 -7.70
C VAL A 571 12.36 9.04 -7.12
N MET A 572 13.38 8.20 -7.20
CA MET A 572 13.30 6.82 -6.70
C MET A 572 13.24 6.75 -5.18
N LEU A 573 13.96 7.63 -4.47
CA LEU A 573 13.89 7.70 -3.01
C LEU A 573 12.49 8.09 -2.55
N VAL A 574 11.87 9.11 -3.16
CA VAL A 574 10.48 9.48 -2.85
C VAL A 574 9.52 8.35 -3.21
N PHE A 575 9.75 7.64 -4.32
CA PHE A 575 8.95 6.47 -4.65
C PHE A 575 9.03 5.41 -3.54
N PHE A 576 10.25 5.01 -3.14
CA PHE A 576 10.52 4.07 -2.05
C PHE A 576 9.89 4.48 -0.72
N LEU A 577 10.01 5.76 -0.34
CA LEU A 577 9.48 6.26 0.93
C LEU A 577 7.95 6.26 0.94
N PHE A 578 7.30 6.67 -0.16
CA PHE A 578 5.83 6.72 -0.23
C PHE A 578 5.18 5.34 -0.27
N THR A 579 5.84 4.37 -0.91
CA THR A 579 5.37 2.97 -0.99
C THR A 579 5.85 2.09 0.17
N GLY A 580 6.48 2.69 1.19
CA GLY A 580 7.01 2.00 2.38
C GLY A 580 6.77 2.77 3.67
N LEU A 581 7.73 3.56 4.12
CA LEU A 581 7.65 4.24 5.42
C LEU A 581 6.45 5.21 5.55
N ALA A 582 6.03 5.88 4.48
CA ALA A 582 4.89 6.79 4.55
C ALA A 582 3.56 6.05 4.71
N ILE A 583 3.41 4.86 4.10
CA ILE A 583 2.19 4.07 4.27
C ILE A 583 2.06 3.55 5.70
N GLN A 584 3.16 3.23 6.37
CA GLN A 584 3.19 2.86 7.80
C GLN A 584 2.70 4.00 8.71
N VAL A 585 3.08 5.25 8.39
CA VAL A 585 2.56 6.43 9.08
C VAL A 585 1.06 6.60 8.82
N TYR A 586 0.61 6.36 7.59
CA TYR A 586 -0.79 6.49 7.20
C TYR A 586 -1.70 5.45 7.83
N THR A 587 -1.32 4.16 7.77
CA THR A 587 -2.09 3.05 8.33
C THR A 587 -2.08 3.03 9.85
N ASN A 588 -1.03 3.63 10.46
CA ASN A 588 -0.91 3.77 11.91
C ASN A 588 -1.11 2.43 12.63
N ILE A 589 -0.35 1.42 12.19
CA ILE A 589 -0.48 0.02 12.59
C ILE A 589 -0.39 -0.12 14.10
N ARG A 590 -1.25 -0.99 14.65
CA ARG A 590 -1.36 -1.32 16.07
C ARG A 590 -0.44 -2.49 16.44
N PRO A 591 -0.03 -2.62 17.71
CA PRO A 591 0.90 -3.65 18.10
C PRO A 591 0.23 -5.03 18.25
N PHE A 592 0.78 -6.02 17.53
CA PHE A 592 0.41 -7.44 17.58
C PHE A 592 -1.04 -7.72 17.15
N GLU A 593 -1.44 -7.14 16.01
CA GLU A 593 -2.72 -7.47 15.37
C GLU A 593 -2.82 -8.96 15.02
N PRO A 594 -4.03 -9.53 14.86
CA PRO A 594 -4.21 -10.94 14.50
C PRO A 594 -3.55 -11.37 13.18
N ARG A 595 -3.30 -10.42 12.28
CA ARG A 595 -2.60 -10.60 11.00
C ARG A 595 -1.74 -9.35 10.73
N GLU A 596 -0.45 -9.55 10.49
CA GLU A 596 0.44 -8.49 10.04
C GLU A 596 0.32 -8.26 8.52
N ARG A 597 0.57 -7.03 8.05
CA ARG A 597 0.27 -6.59 6.67
C ARG A 597 1.52 -6.17 5.89
N ASP A 598 2.48 -7.08 5.73
CA ASP A 598 3.71 -6.85 4.97
C ASP A 598 3.45 -6.55 3.48
N TYR A 599 2.38 -7.11 2.91
CA TYR A 599 1.90 -6.81 1.56
C TYR A 599 1.67 -5.32 1.29
N SER A 600 1.38 -4.52 2.32
CA SER A 600 1.12 -3.08 2.19
C SER A 600 2.36 -2.26 1.81
N VAL A 601 3.56 -2.81 2.04
CA VAL A 601 4.85 -2.13 1.79
C VAL A 601 5.66 -2.74 0.64
N VAL A 602 5.10 -3.73 -0.06
CA VAL A 602 5.72 -4.40 -1.23
C VAL A 602 6.14 -3.40 -2.32
N GLY A 603 5.47 -2.25 -2.42
CA GLY A 603 5.82 -1.22 -3.37
C GLY A 603 7.20 -0.60 -3.10
N SER A 604 7.68 -0.59 -1.86
CA SER A 604 9.05 -0.15 -1.55
C SER A 604 10.09 -1.24 -1.91
N PHE A 605 9.71 -2.51 -1.77
CA PHE A 605 10.56 -3.66 -2.15
C PHE A 605 10.74 -3.69 -3.67
N TYR A 606 9.69 -3.39 -4.43
CA TYR A 606 9.76 -3.16 -5.88
C TYR A 606 10.84 -2.13 -6.24
N VAL A 607 10.84 -0.96 -5.58
CA VAL A 607 11.82 0.10 -5.85
C VAL A 607 13.23 -0.34 -5.46
N PHE A 608 13.39 -1.03 -4.33
CA PHE A 608 14.70 -1.53 -3.91
C PHE A 608 15.26 -2.58 -4.90
N ALA A 609 14.42 -3.47 -5.43
CA ALA A 609 14.81 -4.43 -6.45
C ALA A 609 15.16 -3.76 -7.80
N MET A 610 14.62 -2.58 -8.11
CA MET A 610 15.14 -1.76 -9.22
C MET A 610 16.59 -1.32 -8.98
N TRP A 611 16.94 -0.97 -7.73
CA TRP A 611 18.32 -0.68 -7.37
C TRP A 611 19.23 -1.91 -7.45
N ILE A 612 18.74 -3.12 -7.18
CA ILE A 612 19.50 -4.36 -7.44
C ILE A 612 19.94 -4.38 -8.91
N GLY A 613 19.02 -4.11 -9.84
CA GLY A 613 19.35 -4.02 -11.27
C GLY A 613 20.37 -2.92 -11.60
N PHE A 614 20.31 -1.79 -10.89
CA PHE A 614 21.31 -0.72 -11.03
C PHE A 614 22.68 -1.13 -10.49
N GLY A 615 22.72 -1.93 -9.42
CA GLY A 615 23.95 -2.48 -8.85
C GLY A 615 24.69 -3.38 -9.85
N VAL A 616 23.95 -4.26 -10.54
CA VAL A 616 24.51 -5.12 -11.60
C VAL A 616 25.12 -4.27 -12.72
N TYR A 617 24.38 -3.27 -13.20
CA TYR A 617 24.89 -2.35 -14.22
C TYR A 617 26.13 -1.60 -13.75
N ALA A 618 26.14 -1.10 -12.51
CA ALA A 618 27.26 -0.37 -11.93
C ALA A 618 28.53 -1.22 -11.90
N ILE A 619 28.44 -2.45 -11.40
CA ILE A 619 29.57 -3.40 -11.33
C ILE A 619 30.07 -3.73 -12.74
N ALA A 620 29.15 -4.11 -13.64
CA ALA A 620 29.52 -4.46 -15.01
C ALA A 620 30.16 -3.28 -15.74
N ASN A 621 29.60 -2.08 -15.62
CA ASN A 621 30.12 -0.88 -16.28
C ASN A 621 31.49 -0.47 -15.73
N GLU A 622 31.70 -0.55 -14.41
CA GLU A 622 32.99 -0.20 -13.81
C GLU A 622 34.09 -1.21 -14.16
N LEU A 623 33.77 -2.50 -14.17
CA LEU A 623 34.71 -3.54 -14.60
C LEU A 623 35.05 -3.44 -16.09
N ASN A 624 34.08 -3.09 -16.94
CA ASN A 624 34.33 -2.87 -18.38
C ASN A 624 35.30 -1.71 -18.65
N LYS A 625 35.42 -0.72 -17.75
CA LYS A 625 36.43 0.34 -17.88
C LYS A 625 37.85 -0.17 -17.62
N LYS A 626 38.00 -1.14 -16.72
CA LYS A 626 39.28 -1.71 -16.29
C LYS A 626 39.71 -2.88 -17.19
N ILE A 627 38.75 -3.70 -17.63
CA ILE A 627 38.99 -4.91 -18.42
C ILE A 627 38.24 -4.77 -19.75
N LYS A 628 38.99 -4.54 -20.83
CA LYS A 628 38.43 -4.43 -22.19
C LYS A 628 38.12 -5.82 -22.76
N SER A 629 37.02 -6.42 -22.34
CA SER A 629 36.53 -7.70 -22.86
C SER A 629 35.02 -7.65 -23.11
N SER A 630 34.58 -8.23 -24.23
CA SER A 630 33.16 -8.33 -24.57
C SER A 630 32.35 -9.28 -23.69
N PHE A 631 33.03 -10.07 -22.85
CA PHE A 631 32.42 -11.08 -21.98
C PHE A 631 32.09 -10.56 -20.58
N ILE A 632 32.61 -9.40 -20.16
CA ILE A 632 32.44 -8.91 -18.78
C ILE A 632 30.97 -8.64 -18.44
N ALA A 633 30.25 -7.93 -19.31
CA ALA A 633 28.84 -7.62 -19.04
C ALA A 633 27.97 -8.89 -18.95
N PRO A 634 28.04 -9.85 -19.90
CA PRO A 634 27.36 -11.14 -19.76
C PRO A 634 27.76 -11.92 -18.51
N LEU A 635 29.06 -12.03 -18.22
CA LEU A 635 29.57 -12.77 -17.07
C LEU A 635 29.01 -12.22 -15.76
N ILE A 636 29.12 -10.90 -15.55
CA ILE A 636 28.58 -10.25 -14.34
C ILE A 636 27.07 -10.43 -14.25
N SER A 637 26.35 -10.30 -15.36
CA SER A 637 24.89 -10.47 -15.37
C SER A 637 24.48 -11.90 -14.98
N ILE A 638 25.17 -12.92 -15.50
CA ILE A 638 24.92 -14.33 -15.18
C ILE A 638 25.32 -14.64 -13.74
N SER A 639 26.47 -14.16 -13.28
CA SER A 639 26.89 -14.33 -11.88
C SER A 639 25.88 -13.70 -10.92
N CYS A 640 25.45 -12.46 -11.19
CA CYS A 640 24.43 -11.79 -10.37
C CYS A 640 23.07 -12.48 -10.44
N LEU A 641 22.68 -13.05 -11.60
CA LEU A 641 21.45 -13.83 -11.75
C LEU A 641 21.45 -15.08 -10.84
N ILE A 642 22.58 -15.76 -10.72
CA ILE A 642 22.73 -16.95 -9.87
C ILE A 642 22.71 -16.57 -8.39
N ILE A 643 23.52 -15.57 -7.99
CA ILE A 643 23.73 -15.27 -6.56
C ILE A 643 22.63 -14.43 -5.91
N VAL A 644 21.72 -13.80 -6.69
CA VAL A 644 20.61 -13.00 -6.15
C VAL A 644 19.25 -13.61 -6.51
N PRO A 645 18.74 -13.56 -7.76
CA PRO A 645 17.50 -14.27 -8.10
C PRO A 645 17.57 -15.79 -7.81
N GLY A 646 18.70 -16.44 -8.10
CA GLY A 646 18.86 -17.87 -7.87
C GLY A 646 18.80 -18.28 -6.40
N ILE A 647 19.41 -17.52 -5.48
CA ILE A 647 19.33 -17.81 -4.04
C ILE A 647 17.94 -17.54 -3.48
N LEU A 648 17.28 -16.45 -3.93
CA LEU A 648 15.91 -16.12 -3.55
C LEU A 648 14.97 -17.24 -4.00
N ALA A 649 15.07 -17.67 -5.26
CA ALA A 649 14.27 -18.77 -5.79
C ALA A 649 14.54 -20.09 -5.04
N ALA A 650 15.80 -20.40 -4.72
CA ALA A 650 16.15 -21.67 -4.08
C ALA A 650 15.70 -21.75 -2.61
N ASN A 651 15.70 -20.64 -1.88
CA ASN A 651 15.25 -20.61 -0.48
C ASN A 651 13.73 -20.48 -0.40
N ASN A 652 13.11 -19.64 -1.22
CA ASN A 652 11.69 -19.33 -1.08
C ASN A 652 10.76 -20.30 -1.84
N TRP A 653 11.28 -21.36 -2.45
CA TRP A 653 10.42 -22.22 -3.27
C TRP A 653 9.47 -23.06 -2.42
N ASP A 654 9.97 -23.71 -1.38
CA ASP A 654 9.23 -24.72 -0.62
C ASP A 654 8.25 -24.14 0.41
N ASP A 655 8.45 -22.89 0.83
CA ASP A 655 7.52 -22.12 1.69
C ASP A 655 6.51 -21.27 0.89
N HIS A 656 6.76 -21.02 -0.41
CA HIS A 656 5.80 -20.33 -1.30
C HIS A 656 5.06 -21.27 -2.26
N ASP A 657 5.44 -22.54 -2.36
CA ASP A 657 4.69 -23.54 -3.11
C ASP A 657 3.40 -23.93 -2.37
N ARG A 658 2.27 -23.45 -2.91
CA ARG A 658 0.93 -23.75 -2.40
C ARG A 658 0.17 -24.76 -3.26
N SER A 659 0.83 -25.41 -4.22
CA SER A 659 0.16 -26.24 -5.22
C SER A 659 -0.41 -27.56 -4.66
N GLY A 660 0.02 -27.97 -3.46
CA GLY A 660 -0.53 -29.12 -2.71
C GLY A 660 0.41 -30.30 -2.54
#